data_AF-A0A1H7UR24-F1
#
_entry.id   AF-A0A1H7UR24-F1
#
_cell.length_a   1.000
_cell.length_b   1.000
_cell.length_c   1.000
_cell.angle_alpha   90.00
_cell.angle_beta   90.00
_cell.angle_gamma   90.00
#
_symmetry.space_group_name_H-M   'P 1'
#
loop_
_entity.id
_entity.type
_entity.pdbx_description
1 polymer ?
#
loop_
_entity_poly.entity_id
_entity_poly.type
_entity_poly.pdbx_seq_one_letter_code
_entity_poly.pdbx_strand_id
1 'polypeptide(L)'
;MKFKEEFVAAGRNKRVEVLKADLVVTGGGLSGVCAAITAARKGIKVILVQDRPVLGGNASSEIRLWILGATSHMGNNNRWSREGGVVDELLVENTYRNPEGNAVILDMILLDKVAQESNITLLLNTAVYEVEKDGPDHITALTAFCSQNSTEYQLRAPLFCDASGDGIIGFLAGAAFRMGAESKEEFGELMAPEAVYGELLGHSLYFYSKDVGKSVKFIPPAFAMDVTKEIPRFKNFNAREFGCKLWWVEHGGRMDTVHDSEKIKWDLWRIVYGVWDYIKNSGNFPEADTMTLEWVGAIPGKRESRRFEGDYILTQQDLVEQRKHEDAVAYGGWSIDLHPADGVFGENNACDQWHSKGVFQIPYRCLYSRNIKNLLLAGRIISVSHVAFGATRVMATSAYVGEAVGMAAVLCKQLKINPAAILQEKKINLLQQELIRIGHYIPHVVQKDPLDLMQQGFIKTSSVWEFNGFDAIDVQWKPLLIAAAQLLPLPSGLCPTFKISVQGSCNTSLVVELKKSSRIGSFTPDVLLASQTLNVKEGEQMLELIFDVTLTHPAYVFLVFKDNSDILLPYTEQRVTGLVSVFNGVNKAVSNYGKQIPPLNMGVEAFEFWCPARRPEGQNILLALSERIHIFDSSFLVNGIDRPTVSTNAWVADPADPHPAIEIVWNKKQKIKRLDLFFDTDFDHPMESVLMTHPERVMPFCIQEYKILDGEGNILYEKRNNYKTVNTIIFDRFVETERLTISMEHPSAKVPAALFAIRCYA
;
A
#
# COMPACT_ATOMS: atom_id res chain seq x y z
N MET A 1 15.68 3.80 -53.74
CA MET A 1 14.87 2.65 -53.29
C MET A 1 15.13 1.49 -54.25
N LYS A 2 15.65 0.35 -53.77
CA LYS A 2 15.64 -0.89 -54.55
C LYS A 2 14.27 -1.56 -54.30
N PHE A 3 13.42 -1.60 -55.32
CA PHE A 3 12.19 -2.39 -55.26
C PHE A 3 12.57 -3.88 -55.11
N LYS A 4 12.06 -4.56 -54.09
CA LYS A 4 12.19 -6.01 -53.94
C LYS A 4 11.02 -6.67 -54.68
N GLU A 5 11.14 -6.76 -56.00
CA GLU A 5 10.11 -7.35 -56.90
C GLU A 5 10.22 -8.87 -57.07
N GLU A 6 11.28 -9.51 -56.55
CA GLU A 6 11.35 -10.97 -56.58
C GLU A 6 10.25 -11.55 -55.68
N PHE A 7 9.22 -12.13 -56.29
CA PHE A 7 8.28 -13.01 -55.63
C PHE A 7 9.03 -14.28 -55.21
N VAL A 8 9.72 -14.21 -54.07
CA VAL A 8 10.38 -15.38 -53.48
C VAL A 8 9.30 -16.20 -52.78
N ALA A 9 8.94 -17.35 -53.38
CA ALA A 9 8.01 -18.33 -52.79
C ALA A 9 8.54 -18.91 -51.45
N ALA A 10 9.81 -18.71 -51.14
CA ALA A 10 10.44 -19.04 -49.87
C ALA A 10 10.74 -17.77 -49.05
N GLY A 11 10.15 -17.63 -47.86
CA GLY A 11 10.75 -16.81 -46.80
C GLY A 11 10.15 -15.42 -46.53
N ARG A 12 8.83 -15.29 -46.47
CA ARG A 12 8.18 -14.20 -45.70
C ARG A 12 7.83 -14.67 -44.29
N ASN A 13 8.82 -15.19 -43.56
CA ASN A 13 8.63 -15.63 -42.19
C ASN A 13 8.69 -14.42 -41.24
N LYS A 14 7.87 -14.45 -40.18
CA LYS A 14 8.01 -13.48 -39.09
C LYS A 14 9.42 -13.59 -38.50
N ARG A 15 9.97 -12.48 -38.00
CA ARG A 15 11.19 -12.53 -37.18
C ARG A 15 10.84 -13.31 -35.91
N VAL A 16 11.59 -14.37 -35.62
CA VAL A 16 11.42 -15.18 -34.40
C VAL A 16 12.66 -15.02 -33.54
N GLU A 17 12.47 -14.69 -32.27
CA GLU A 17 13.55 -14.62 -31.27
C GLU A 17 13.27 -15.59 -30.12
N VAL A 18 14.27 -16.40 -29.78
CA VAL A 18 14.18 -17.32 -28.64
C VAL A 18 14.93 -16.70 -27.47
N LEU A 19 14.20 -16.36 -26.41
CA LEU A 19 14.74 -15.77 -25.20
C LEU A 19 14.68 -16.79 -24.05
N LYS A 20 15.72 -16.80 -23.22
CA LYS A 20 15.84 -17.72 -22.08
C LYS A 20 16.09 -16.94 -20.80
N ALA A 21 15.38 -17.31 -19.74
CA ALA A 21 15.49 -16.71 -18.42
C ALA A 21 15.30 -17.75 -17.32
N ASP A 22 15.46 -17.34 -16.06
CA ASP A 22 15.12 -18.15 -14.90
C ASP A 22 13.64 -18.00 -14.52
N LEU A 23 13.05 -16.85 -14.85
CA LEU A 23 11.65 -16.52 -14.63
C LEU A 23 11.10 -15.73 -15.83
N VAL A 24 9.92 -16.09 -16.32
CA VAL A 24 9.12 -15.22 -17.19
C VAL A 24 7.94 -14.67 -16.41
N VAL A 25 7.82 -13.35 -16.34
CA VAL A 25 6.69 -12.64 -15.72
C VAL A 25 5.82 -12.08 -16.84
N THR A 26 4.57 -12.53 -16.93
CA THR A 26 3.61 -12.03 -17.92
C THR A 26 2.67 -11.02 -17.25
N GLY A 27 2.73 -9.76 -17.66
CA GLY A 27 1.98 -8.64 -17.11
C GLY A 27 2.88 -7.63 -16.40
N GLY A 28 2.94 -6.41 -16.92
CA GLY A 28 3.67 -5.26 -16.39
C GLY A 28 2.83 -4.35 -15.48
N GLY A 29 1.81 -4.91 -14.82
CA GLY A 29 1.13 -4.25 -13.70
C GLY A 29 2.03 -4.16 -12.47
N LEU A 30 1.58 -3.48 -11.40
CA LEU A 30 2.37 -3.33 -10.18
C LEU A 30 2.86 -4.67 -9.60
N SER A 31 2.02 -5.71 -9.63
CA SER A 31 2.41 -7.06 -9.18
C SER A 31 3.57 -7.63 -10.00
N GLY A 32 3.50 -7.55 -11.33
CA GLY A 32 4.56 -8.07 -12.19
C GLY A 32 5.83 -7.23 -12.16
N VAL A 33 5.71 -5.90 -12.06
CA VAL A 33 6.85 -4.99 -11.87
C VAL A 33 7.59 -5.30 -10.57
N CYS A 34 6.88 -5.39 -9.44
CA CYS A 34 7.49 -5.72 -8.15
C CYS A 34 8.06 -7.15 -8.14
N ALA A 35 7.40 -8.13 -8.75
CA ALA A 35 7.93 -9.47 -8.90
C ALA A 35 9.24 -9.49 -9.69
N ALA A 36 9.28 -8.82 -10.83
CA ALA A 36 10.45 -8.78 -11.71
C ALA A 36 11.63 -8.06 -11.07
N ILE A 37 11.41 -6.88 -10.45
CA ILE A 37 12.45 -6.13 -9.73
C ILE A 37 13.03 -6.98 -8.60
N THR A 38 12.18 -7.57 -7.75
CA THR A 38 12.65 -8.37 -6.61
C THR A 38 13.47 -9.57 -7.06
N ALA A 39 13.01 -10.30 -8.07
CA ALA A 39 13.72 -11.44 -8.62
C ALA A 39 15.07 -11.04 -9.26
N ALA A 40 15.08 -9.99 -10.07
CA ALA A 40 16.25 -9.49 -10.77
C ALA A 40 17.34 -8.99 -9.80
N ARG A 41 16.96 -8.25 -8.75
CA ARG A 41 17.88 -7.75 -7.71
C ARG A 41 18.55 -8.86 -6.91
N LYS A 42 17.88 -10.00 -6.77
CA LYS A 42 18.43 -11.21 -6.14
C LYS A 42 19.24 -12.08 -7.10
N GLY A 43 19.46 -11.61 -8.33
CA GLY A 43 20.46 -12.14 -9.26
C GLY A 43 19.96 -13.17 -10.26
N ILE A 44 18.65 -13.46 -10.33
CA ILE A 44 18.11 -14.37 -11.36
C ILE A 44 17.66 -13.59 -12.60
N LYS A 45 17.79 -14.19 -13.78
CA LYS A 45 17.39 -13.53 -15.04
C LYS A 45 15.88 -13.55 -15.21
N VAL A 46 15.30 -12.40 -15.53
CA VAL A 46 13.85 -12.23 -15.69
C VAL A 46 13.53 -11.72 -17.09
N ILE A 47 12.51 -12.28 -17.73
CA ILE A 47 11.83 -11.64 -18.86
C ILE A 47 10.51 -11.09 -18.36
N LEU A 48 10.34 -9.77 -18.40
CA LEU A 48 9.08 -9.10 -18.06
C LEU A 48 8.36 -8.74 -19.36
N VAL A 49 7.18 -9.33 -19.56
CA VAL A 49 6.37 -9.17 -20.78
C VAL A 49 5.16 -8.31 -20.48
N GLN A 50 5.00 -7.21 -21.22
CA GLN A 50 3.85 -6.33 -21.10
C GLN A 50 3.25 -6.07 -22.48
N ASP A 51 1.94 -6.28 -22.57
CA ASP A 51 1.16 -6.17 -23.81
C ASP A 51 0.98 -4.73 -24.32
N ARG A 52 1.35 -3.73 -23.51
CA ARG A 52 1.14 -2.29 -23.74
C ARG A 52 2.46 -1.49 -23.65
N PRO A 53 2.48 -0.20 -24.05
CA PRO A 53 3.72 0.58 -24.10
C PRO A 53 4.18 1.14 -22.75
N VAL A 54 3.37 1.01 -21.70
CA VAL A 54 3.67 1.52 -20.35
C VAL A 54 3.51 0.43 -19.30
N LEU A 55 4.18 0.62 -18.18
CA LEU A 55 4.08 -0.21 -16.99
C LEU A 55 3.08 0.41 -16.00
N GLY A 56 2.61 -0.38 -15.03
CA GLY A 56 1.70 0.09 -13.99
C GLY A 56 0.33 -0.57 -14.01
N GLY A 57 -0.04 -1.23 -15.12
CA GLY A 57 -1.35 -1.87 -15.24
C GLY A 57 -2.46 -0.83 -15.10
N ASN A 58 -3.41 -1.04 -14.17
CA ASN A 58 -4.46 -0.05 -13.91
C ASN A 58 -3.91 1.29 -13.36
N ALA A 59 -2.70 1.32 -12.80
CA ALA A 59 -2.09 2.56 -12.32
C ALA A 59 -1.30 3.34 -13.36
N SER A 60 -1.12 2.80 -14.57
CA SER A 60 -0.41 3.52 -15.64
C SER A 60 -1.19 4.75 -16.10
N SER A 61 -0.56 5.62 -16.89
CA SER A 61 -1.24 6.77 -17.47
C SER A 61 -2.42 6.45 -18.40
N GLU A 62 -2.56 5.19 -18.83
CA GLU A 62 -3.65 4.70 -19.68
C GLU A 62 -4.99 4.58 -18.94
N ILE A 63 -4.96 4.32 -17.63
CA ILE A 63 -6.15 4.12 -16.77
C ILE A 63 -6.16 5.10 -15.60
N ARG A 64 -4.98 5.42 -15.04
CA ARG A 64 -4.73 6.42 -13.98
C ARG A 64 -5.38 6.09 -12.63
N LEU A 65 -5.42 4.81 -12.25
CA LEU A 65 -5.78 4.40 -10.89
C LEU A 65 -4.62 4.72 -9.92
N TRP A 66 -4.91 5.23 -8.72
CA TRP A 66 -3.87 5.40 -7.71
C TRP A 66 -3.30 4.06 -7.25
N ILE A 67 -2.01 4.05 -6.93
CA ILE A 67 -1.40 3.00 -6.12
C ILE A 67 -1.71 3.32 -4.66
N LEU A 68 -2.47 2.43 -4.03
CA LEU A 68 -2.90 2.53 -2.65
C LEU A 68 -3.14 1.12 -2.10
N GLY A 69 -3.28 0.99 -0.78
CA GLY A 69 -3.41 -0.30 -0.10
C GLY A 69 -3.93 -0.18 1.33
N ALA A 70 -3.27 -0.84 2.27
CA ALA A 70 -3.77 -1.06 3.63
C ALA A 70 -4.15 0.20 4.44
N THR A 71 -3.56 1.35 4.13
CA THR A 71 -3.86 2.64 4.77
C THR A 71 -5.21 3.22 4.35
N SER A 72 -5.78 2.79 3.23
CA SER A 72 -7.09 3.22 2.71
C SER A 72 -7.32 4.74 2.75
N HIS A 73 -6.41 5.52 2.16
CA HIS A 73 -6.43 6.99 2.19
C HIS A 73 -6.38 7.60 3.61
N MET A 74 -5.86 6.87 4.60
CA MET A 74 -5.98 7.15 6.04
C MET A 74 -7.43 7.11 6.57
N GLY A 75 -8.37 6.57 5.80
CA GLY A 75 -9.80 6.53 6.09
C GLY A 75 -10.27 5.35 6.94
N ASN A 76 -9.35 4.56 7.50
CA ASN A 76 -9.64 3.44 8.39
C ASN A 76 -8.78 3.53 9.67
N ASN A 77 -8.83 2.52 10.53
CA ASN A 77 -8.01 2.45 11.74
C ASN A 77 -6.65 1.78 11.53
N ASN A 78 -6.22 1.49 10.31
CA ASN A 78 -4.97 0.75 10.06
C ASN A 78 -3.77 1.70 10.13
N ARG A 79 -3.19 1.85 11.31
CA ARG A 79 -2.03 2.73 11.51
C ARG A 79 -0.71 2.08 11.10
N TRP A 80 0.20 2.87 10.53
CA TRP A 80 1.53 2.45 10.06
C TRP A 80 1.51 1.21 9.15
N SER A 81 0.45 1.10 8.36
CA SER A 81 0.12 -0.10 7.60
C SER A 81 0.53 -0.04 6.13
N ARG A 82 1.08 1.07 5.64
CA ARG A 82 1.50 1.17 4.23
C ARG A 82 2.49 0.07 3.88
N GLU A 83 2.25 -0.58 2.74
CA GLU A 83 3.08 -1.67 2.23
C GLU A 83 4.53 -1.22 2.09
N GLY A 84 5.48 -2.06 2.55
CA GLY A 84 6.92 -1.80 2.51
C GLY A 84 7.61 -2.22 1.21
N GLY A 85 8.90 -2.55 1.28
CA GLY A 85 9.65 -3.16 0.17
C GLY A 85 9.70 -2.33 -1.11
N VAL A 86 9.60 -2.99 -2.26
CA VAL A 86 9.69 -2.37 -3.60
C VAL A 86 8.54 -1.42 -3.85
N VAL A 87 7.30 -1.73 -3.42
CA VAL A 87 6.18 -0.80 -3.64
C VAL A 87 6.35 0.48 -2.82
N ASP A 88 6.87 0.39 -1.59
CA ASP A 88 7.28 1.57 -0.81
C ASP A 88 8.35 2.39 -1.56
N GLU A 89 9.38 1.74 -2.10
CA GLU A 89 10.41 2.43 -2.88
C GLU A 89 9.80 3.20 -4.06
N LEU A 90 8.84 2.60 -4.78
CA LEU A 90 8.16 3.26 -5.90
C LEU A 90 7.33 4.47 -5.44
N LEU A 91 6.60 4.34 -4.33
CA LEU A 91 5.75 5.41 -3.78
C LEU A 91 6.57 6.57 -3.20
N VAL A 92 7.68 6.26 -2.54
CA VAL A 92 8.63 7.25 -2.01
C VAL A 92 9.31 8.00 -3.17
N GLU A 93 9.77 7.28 -4.20
CA GLU A 93 10.33 7.90 -5.40
C GLU A 93 9.30 8.79 -6.13
N ASN A 94 8.05 8.32 -6.21
CA ASN A 94 6.95 9.09 -6.79
C ASN A 94 6.64 10.34 -5.97
N THR A 95 6.61 10.27 -4.64
CA THR A 95 6.40 11.47 -3.82
C THR A 95 7.54 12.47 -3.99
N TYR A 96 8.78 11.98 -4.11
CA TYR A 96 9.96 12.83 -4.31
C TYR A 96 9.98 13.54 -5.68
N ARG A 97 9.73 12.82 -6.77
CA ARG A 97 9.79 13.37 -8.14
C ARG A 97 8.47 13.98 -8.61
N ASN A 98 7.33 13.51 -8.10
CA ASN A 98 5.98 13.74 -8.61
C ASN A 98 4.96 14.05 -7.48
N PRO A 99 5.22 14.98 -6.55
CA PRO A 99 4.27 15.33 -5.49
C PRO A 99 2.96 15.93 -6.04
N GLU A 100 2.94 16.35 -7.31
CA GLU A 100 1.73 16.84 -7.98
C GLU A 100 0.80 15.71 -8.49
N GLY A 101 1.22 14.44 -8.42
CA GLY A 101 0.39 13.29 -8.78
C GLY A 101 0.13 13.14 -10.28
N ASN A 102 1.12 13.44 -11.13
CA ASN A 102 1.03 13.33 -12.58
C ASN A 102 1.24 11.88 -13.07
N ALA A 103 0.27 11.32 -13.77
CA ALA A 103 0.31 9.93 -14.22
C ALA A 103 1.43 9.62 -15.24
N VAL A 104 1.85 10.60 -16.06
CA VAL A 104 2.92 10.40 -17.05
C VAL A 104 4.29 10.35 -16.36
N ILE A 105 4.48 11.11 -15.28
CA ILE A 105 5.71 11.05 -14.49
C ILE A 105 5.78 9.71 -13.74
N LEU A 106 4.65 9.18 -13.27
CA LEU A 106 4.58 7.84 -12.69
C LEU A 106 5.03 6.75 -13.69
N ASP A 107 4.56 6.80 -14.94
CA ASP A 107 5.01 5.86 -15.98
C ASP A 107 6.53 5.91 -16.17
N MET A 108 7.10 7.12 -16.20
CA MET A 108 8.56 7.31 -16.30
C MET A 108 9.28 6.69 -15.10
N ILE A 109 8.79 6.88 -13.87
CA ILE A 109 9.39 6.30 -12.66
C ILE A 109 9.38 4.76 -12.72
N LEU A 110 8.25 4.15 -13.12
CA LEU A 110 8.15 2.70 -13.23
C LEU A 110 9.11 2.15 -14.28
N LEU A 111 9.21 2.81 -15.45
CA LEU A 111 10.16 2.44 -16.49
C LEU A 111 11.62 2.62 -16.05
N ASP A 112 11.95 3.74 -15.40
CA ASP A 112 13.29 4.03 -14.86
C ASP A 112 13.72 2.95 -13.87
N LYS A 113 12.84 2.59 -12.93
CA LYS A 113 13.13 1.55 -11.92
C LYS A 113 13.35 0.17 -12.52
N VAL A 114 12.59 -0.20 -13.54
CA VAL A 114 12.78 -1.48 -14.24
C VAL A 114 14.03 -1.45 -15.12
N ALA A 115 14.33 -0.34 -15.79
CA ALA A 115 15.50 -0.18 -16.64
C ALA A 115 16.82 -0.18 -15.86
N GLN A 116 16.80 0.20 -14.58
CA GLN A 116 17.96 0.10 -13.67
C GLN A 116 18.33 -1.35 -13.35
N GLU A 117 17.42 -2.31 -13.55
CA GLU A 117 17.66 -3.73 -13.26
C GLU A 117 18.25 -4.48 -14.46
N SER A 118 19.57 -4.62 -14.49
CA SER A 118 20.30 -5.28 -15.59
C SER A 118 19.92 -6.75 -15.85
N ASN A 119 19.30 -7.42 -14.88
CA ASN A 119 18.82 -8.81 -15.01
C ASN A 119 17.41 -8.91 -15.62
N ILE A 120 16.75 -7.79 -15.93
CA ILE A 120 15.44 -7.76 -16.59
C ILE A 120 15.61 -7.55 -18.09
N THR A 121 15.05 -8.46 -18.89
CA THR A 121 14.72 -8.21 -20.29
C THR A 121 13.25 -7.76 -20.37
N LEU A 122 13.04 -6.48 -20.63
CA LEU A 122 11.70 -5.89 -20.75
C LEU A 122 11.18 -5.97 -22.19
N LEU A 123 10.01 -6.57 -22.38
CA LEU A 123 9.29 -6.63 -23.66
C LEU A 123 7.98 -5.86 -23.55
N LEU A 124 7.96 -4.60 -24.01
CA LEU A 124 6.75 -3.79 -24.11
C LEU A 124 5.99 -4.08 -25.41
N ASN A 125 4.71 -3.72 -25.47
CA ASN A 125 3.83 -3.95 -26.63
C ASN A 125 3.85 -5.41 -27.12
N THR A 126 4.05 -6.36 -26.22
CA THR A 126 4.27 -7.77 -26.53
C THR A 126 3.22 -8.61 -25.82
N ALA A 127 2.29 -9.18 -26.58
CA ALA A 127 1.20 -9.99 -26.02
C ALA A 127 1.54 -11.47 -26.07
N VAL A 128 1.47 -12.16 -24.93
CA VAL A 128 1.53 -13.63 -24.88
C VAL A 128 0.20 -14.19 -25.35
N TYR A 129 0.23 -15.20 -26.22
CA TYR A 129 -0.99 -15.80 -26.79
C TYR A 129 -0.97 -17.33 -26.86
N GLU A 130 0.15 -17.97 -26.51
CA GLU A 130 0.29 -19.44 -26.52
C GLU A 130 1.17 -19.93 -25.37
N VAL A 131 0.85 -21.12 -24.86
CA VAL A 131 1.60 -21.84 -23.82
C VAL A 131 1.98 -23.22 -24.36
N GLU A 132 3.28 -23.52 -24.39
CA GLU A 132 3.79 -24.87 -24.61
C GLU A 132 3.98 -25.59 -23.27
N LYS A 133 3.57 -26.86 -23.19
CA LYS A 133 3.73 -27.70 -22.00
C LYS A 133 4.45 -29.01 -22.32
N ASP A 134 5.15 -29.53 -21.32
CA ASP A 134 5.57 -30.93 -21.26
C ASP A 134 4.66 -31.67 -20.29
N GLY A 135 3.79 -32.53 -20.83
CA GLY A 135 2.74 -33.19 -20.05
C GLY A 135 1.63 -32.23 -19.57
N PRO A 136 0.83 -32.66 -18.58
CA PRO A 136 -0.37 -31.93 -18.17
C PRO A 136 -0.10 -30.71 -17.28
N ASP A 137 1.01 -30.70 -16.54
CA ASP A 137 1.20 -29.81 -15.38
C ASP A 137 2.50 -28.98 -15.41
N HIS A 138 3.26 -29.00 -16.51
CA HIS A 138 4.55 -28.31 -16.61
C HIS A 138 4.65 -27.44 -17.86
N ILE A 139 4.83 -26.13 -17.67
CA ILE A 139 5.02 -25.18 -18.77
C ILE A 139 6.49 -25.22 -19.22
N THR A 140 6.74 -25.25 -20.52
CA THR A 140 8.10 -25.23 -21.11
C THR A 140 8.43 -23.95 -21.85
N ALA A 141 7.44 -23.29 -22.46
CA ALA A 141 7.63 -22.04 -23.18
C ALA A 141 6.34 -21.25 -23.32
N LEU A 142 6.48 -19.94 -23.57
CA LEU A 142 5.40 -19.05 -24.00
C LEU A 142 5.70 -18.50 -25.38
N THR A 143 4.68 -18.35 -26.23
CA THR A 143 4.79 -17.59 -27.49
C THR A 143 4.13 -16.24 -27.33
N ALA A 144 4.86 -15.19 -27.68
CA ALA A 144 4.40 -13.81 -27.61
C ALA A 144 4.68 -13.05 -28.91
N PHE A 145 3.89 -12.01 -29.20
CA PHE A 145 4.07 -11.22 -30.42
C PHE A 145 4.08 -9.73 -30.12
N CYS A 146 5.05 -9.03 -30.70
CA CYS A 146 5.13 -7.57 -30.69
C CYS A 146 4.76 -7.01 -32.06
N SER A 147 3.63 -6.33 -32.14
CA SER A 147 3.16 -5.72 -33.39
C SER A 147 4.03 -4.56 -33.84
N GLN A 148 4.66 -3.84 -32.90
CA GLN A 148 5.46 -2.64 -33.19
C GLN A 148 6.77 -2.95 -33.93
N ASN A 149 7.34 -4.14 -33.71
CA ASN A 149 8.58 -4.58 -34.36
C ASN A 149 8.39 -5.84 -35.22
N SER A 150 7.15 -6.34 -35.35
CA SER A 150 6.80 -7.55 -36.09
C SER A 150 7.63 -8.79 -35.70
N THR A 151 7.95 -8.92 -34.42
CA THR A 151 8.74 -10.03 -33.86
C THR A 151 7.87 -10.94 -33.01
N GLU A 152 8.00 -12.23 -33.26
CA GLU A 152 7.51 -13.29 -32.40
C GLU A 152 8.61 -13.74 -31.44
N TYR A 153 8.27 -13.86 -30.16
CA TYR A 153 9.18 -14.26 -29.11
C TYR A 153 8.78 -15.63 -28.58
N GLN A 154 9.73 -16.56 -28.56
CA GLN A 154 9.61 -17.81 -27.81
C GLN A 154 10.36 -17.67 -26.49
N LEU A 155 9.61 -17.63 -25.40
CA LEU A 155 10.12 -17.35 -24.06
C LEU A 155 10.24 -18.64 -23.27
N ARG A 156 11.45 -19.03 -22.88
CA ARG A 156 11.72 -20.29 -22.15
C ARG A 156 12.27 -20.00 -20.76
N ALA A 157 11.69 -20.62 -19.75
CA ALA A 157 12.15 -20.55 -18.36
C ALA A 157 11.70 -21.80 -17.58
N PRO A 158 12.38 -22.12 -16.46
CA PRO A 158 11.92 -23.17 -15.54
C PRO A 158 10.69 -22.74 -14.72
N LEU A 159 10.51 -21.43 -14.50
CA LEU A 159 9.42 -20.86 -13.70
C LEU A 159 8.68 -19.78 -14.50
N PHE A 160 7.37 -19.71 -14.29
CA PHE A 160 6.50 -18.70 -14.90
C PHE A 160 5.67 -18.02 -13.81
N CYS A 161 5.47 -16.71 -13.96
CA CYS A 161 4.58 -15.92 -13.12
C CYS A 161 3.51 -15.29 -14.01
N ASP A 162 2.25 -15.57 -13.69
CA ASP A 162 1.14 -14.89 -14.31
C ASP A 162 0.72 -13.69 -13.45
N ALA A 163 0.88 -12.51 -14.04
CA ALA A 163 0.50 -11.21 -13.51
C ALA A 163 -0.31 -10.40 -14.55
N SER A 164 -0.88 -11.08 -15.57
CA SER A 164 -1.49 -10.46 -16.76
C SER A 164 -2.85 -9.79 -16.50
N GLY A 165 -3.36 -9.88 -15.27
CA GLY A 165 -4.65 -9.31 -14.87
C GLY A 165 -5.87 -10.16 -15.25
N ASP A 166 -5.78 -10.94 -16.33
CA ASP A 166 -6.79 -11.93 -16.76
C ASP A 166 -6.34 -13.39 -16.62
N GLY A 167 -5.09 -13.58 -16.19
CA GLY A 167 -4.47 -14.88 -16.00
C GLY A 167 -4.35 -15.67 -17.30
N ILE A 168 -3.86 -15.04 -18.37
CA ILE A 168 -3.76 -15.66 -19.69
C ILE A 168 -2.89 -16.93 -19.69
N ILE A 169 -1.80 -16.94 -18.91
CA ILE A 169 -0.91 -18.10 -18.80
C ILE A 169 -1.58 -19.20 -18.00
N GLY A 170 -2.17 -18.86 -16.85
CA GLY A 170 -2.90 -19.82 -16.04
C GLY A 170 -4.03 -20.47 -16.84
N PHE A 171 -4.81 -19.68 -17.56
CA PHE A 171 -5.91 -20.16 -18.39
C PHE A 171 -5.42 -21.10 -19.50
N LEU A 172 -4.45 -20.67 -20.32
CA LEU A 172 -3.92 -21.47 -21.43
C LEU A 172 -3.15 -22.71 -20.96
N ALA A 173 -2.53 -22.65 -19.78
CA ALA A 173 -1.86 -23.81 -19.18
C ALA A 173 -2.86 -24.85 -18.62
N GLY A 174 -4.14 -24.51 -18.44
CA GLY A 174 -5.13 -25.37 -17.81
C GLY A 174 -5.06 -25.36 -16.28
N ALA A 175 -4.61 -24.26 -15.67
CA ALA A 175 -4.70 -24.07 -14.22
C ALA A 175 -6.17 -23.96 -13.80
N ALA A 176 -6.51 -24.53 -12.64
CA ALA A 176 -7.86 -24.42 -12.07
C ALA A 176 -8.16 -22.95 -11.72
N PHE A 177 -9.35 -22.48 -12.07
CA PHE A 177 -9.79 -21.11 -11.80
C PHE A 177 -11.30 -21.03 -11.62
N ARG A 178 -11.72 -19.91 -11.04
CA ARG A 178 -13.10 -19.47 -10.81
C ARG A 178 -13.31 -18.11 -11.46
N MET A 179 -14.56 -17.77 -11.73
CA MET A 179 -14.95 -16.48 -12.27
C MET A 179 -16.36 -16.15 -11.79
N GLY A 180 -16.57 -14.90 -11.38
CA GLY A 180 -17.83 -14.43 -10.81
C GLY A 180 -18.02 -14.85 -9.35
N ALA A 181 -19.11 -14.42 -8.74
CA ALA A 181 -19.38 -14.69 -7.33
C ALA A 181 -19.72 -16.16 -7.03
N GLU A 182 -19.05 -16.72 -6.03
CA GLU A 182 -19.41 -18.02 -5.43
C GLU A 182 -20.67 -17.89 -4.56
N SER A 183 -21.37 -19.02 -4.36
CA SER A 183 -22.56 -19.04 -3.51
C SER A 183 -22.19 -18.97 -2.03
N LYS A 184 -23.11 -18.45 -1.22
CA LYS A 184 -22.95 -18.37 0.22
C LYS A 184 -22.66 -19.73 0.87
N GLU A 185 -23.21 -20.81 0.35
CA GLU A 185 -23.06 -22.17 0.89
C GLU A 185 -21.66 -22.74 0.69
N GLU A 186 -20.92 -22.31 -0.34
CA GLU A 186 -19.60 -22.86 -0.65
C GLU A 186 -18.55 -22.51 0.41
N PHE A 187 -18.52 -21.23 0.83
CA PHE A 187 -17.54 -20.72 1.79
C PHE A 187 -18.15 -20.19 3.09
N GLY A 188 -19.48 -20.20 3.22
CA GLY A 188 -20.18 -19.60 4.36
C GLY A 188 -20.07 -18.07 4.42
N GLU A 189 -19.73 -17.41 3.31
CA GLU A 189 -19.49 -15.97 3.24
C GLU A 189 -20.81 -15.20 3.28
N LEU A 190 -20.98 -14.44 4.35
CA LEU A 190 -22.23 -13.73 4.63
C LEU A 190 -22.49 -12.55 3.67
N MET A 191 -21.45 -12.05 3.00
CA MET A 191 -21.52 -11.00 1.98
C MET A 191 -21.58 -11.54 0.55
N ALA A 192 -21.61 -12.87 0.35
CA ALA A 192 -21.80 -13.43 -0.99
C ALA A 192 -23.18 -13.00 -1.53
N PRO A 193 -23.27 -12.59 -2.81
CA PRO A 193 -24.54 -12.16 -3.40
C PRO A 193 -25.55 -13.32 -3.45
N GLU A 194 -26.84 -13.00 -3.29
CA GLU A 194 -27.94 -13.98 -3.26
C GLU A 194 -28.27 -14.56 -4.66
N ALA A 195 -27.81 -13.90 -5.73
CA ALA A 195 -28.13 -14.27 -7.10
C ALA A 195 -27.29 -15.44 -7.63
N VAL A 196 -27.81 -16.09 -8.67
CA VAL A 196 -27.17 -17.22 -9.38
C VAL A 196 -25.76 -16.82 -9.86
N TYR A 197 -24.80 -17.72 -9.64
CA TYR A 197 -23.42 -17.73 -10.13
C TYR A 197 -23.16 -16.86 -11.37
N GLY A 198 -22.15 -15.97 -11.31
CA GLY A 198 -21.68 -15.19 -12.47
C GLY A 198 -21.74 -13.66 -12.34
N GLU A 199 -21.99 -13.09 -11.16
CA GLU A 199 -21.81 -11.65 -10.93
C GLU A 199 -20.33 -11.30 -10.85
N LEU A 200 -19.88 -10.35 -11.67
CA LEU A 200 -18.51 -9.82 -11.67
C LEU A 200 -18.52 -8.35 -11.26
N LEU A 201 -17.39 -7.87 -10.72
CA LEU A 201 -17.13 -6.43 -10.66
C LEU A 201 -16.86 -5.91 -12.09
N GLY A 202 -17.53 -4.82 -12.46
CA GLY A 202 -17.46 -4.27 -13.81
C GLY A 202 -16.12 -3.61 -14.15
N HIS A 203 -16.05 -3.09 -15.37
CA HIS A 203 -14.98 -2.24 -15.84
C HIS A 203 -15.30 -0.79 -15.53
N SER A 204 -14.31 -0.04 -15.03
CA SER A 204 -14.46 1.41 -14.83
C SER A 204 -13.71 2.20 -15.92
N LEU A 205 -14.22 3.37 -16.27
CA LEU A 205 -13.55 4.28 -17.21
C LEU A 205 -13.56 5.72 -16.69
N TYR A 206 -12.39 6.36 -16.68
CA TYR A 206 -12.24 7.71 -16.13
C TYR A 206 -12.11 8.76 -17.23
N PHE A 207 -12.44 9.99 -16.87
CA PHE A 207 -12.11 11.17 -17.66
C PHE A 207 -11.51 12.27 -16.77
N TYR A 208 -10.75 13.17 -17.40
CA TYR A 208 -10.23 14.39 -16.77
C TYR A 208 -10.79 15.60 -17.48
N SER A 209 -11.19 16.58 -16.69
CA SER A 209 -11.62 17.89 -17.15
C SER A 209 -10.64 18.96 -16.70
N LYS A 210 -10.58 20.07 -17.43
CA LYS A 210 -9.69 21.20 -17.14
C LYS A 210 -10.39 22.52 -17.37
N ASP A 211 -10.23 23.43 -16.42
CA ASP A 211 -10.60 24.83 -16.60
C ASP A 211 -9.60 25.53 -17.52
N VAL A 212 -10.08 26.13 -18.61
CA VAL A 212 -9.26 26.90 -19.57
C VAL A 212 -9.45 28.41 -19.44
N GLY A 213 -10.20 28.87 -18.45
CA GLY A 213 -10.41 30.29 -18.11
C GLY A 213 -11.30 31.06 -19.09
N LYS A 214 -11.95 30.38 -20.03
CA LYS A 214 -12.88 30.96 -21.01
C LYS A 214 -13.97 29.96 -21.37
N SER A 215 -15.15 30.44 -21.73
CA SER A 215 -16.28 29.58 -22.09
C SER A 215 -15.90 28.59 -23.20
N VAL A 216 -16.25 27.33 -23.00
CA VAL A 216 -16.01 26.21 -23.92
C VAL A 216 -17.34 25.61 -24.33
N LYS A 217 -17.66 25.66 -25.63
CA LYS A 217 -18.82 24.96 -26.18
C LYS A 217 -18.47 23.49 -26.40
N PHE A 218 -19.27 22.58 -25.83
CA PHE A 218 -19.16 21.15 -26.09
C PHE A 218 -20.30 20.69 -27.00
N ILE A 219 -19.96 19.98 -28.08
CA ILE A 219 -20.94 19.32 -28.95
C ILE A 219 -20.71 17.81 -28.79
N PRO A 220 -21.68 17.06 -28.24
CA PRO A 220 -21.48 15.64 -28.00
C PRO A 220 -21.34 14.86 -29.31
N PRO A 221 -20.54 13.78 -29.34
CA PRO A 221 -20.52 12.87 -30.48
C PRO A 221 -21.87 12.16 -30.61
N ALA A 222 -22.23 11.75 -31.84
CA ALA A 222 -23.53 11.12 -32.12
C ALA A 222 -23.79 9.80 -31.35
N PHE A 223 -22.73 9.17 -30.84
CA PHE A 223 -22.84 7.94 -30.05
C PHE A 223 -23.01 8.20 -28.54
N ALA A 224 -22.90 9.45 -28.07
CA ALA A 224 -23.09 9.78 -26.66
C ALA A 224 -24.47 9.33 -26.18
N MET A 225 -24.50 8.74 -24.99
CA MET A 225 -25.74 8.26 -24.36
C MET A 225 -26.54 9.44 -23.80
N ASP A 226 -27.88 9.38 -23.92
CA ASP A 226 -28.75 10.28 -23.16
C ASP A 226 -28.88 9.76 -21.73
N VAL A 227 -27.91 10.14 -20.90
CA VAL A 227 -27.81 9.68 -19.50
C VAL A 227 -29.01 10.06 -18.65
N THR A 228 -29.79 11.07 -19.05
CA THR A 228 -31.01 11.49 -18.32
C THR A 228 -32.15 10.49 -18.44
N LYS A 229 -32.11 9.62 -19.46
CA LYS A 229 -33.09 8.56 -19.71
C LYS A 229 -32.59 7.18 -19.27
N GLU A 230 -31.29 6.94 -19.40
CA GLU A 230 -30.70 5.60 -19.25
C GLU A 230 -30.03 5.36 -17.89
N ILE A 231 -29.56 6.40 -17.21
CA ILE A 231 -28.82 6.26 -15.93
C ILE A 231 -29.70 6.76 -14.78
N PRO A 232 -30.20 5.89 -13.88
CA PRO A 232 -31.11 6.28 -12.80
C PRO A 232 -30.53 7.39 -11.89
N ARG A 233 -29.22 7.36 -11.67
CA ARG A 233 -28.50 8.22 -10.72
C ARG A 233 -27.84 9.44 -11.37
N PHE A 234 -28.28 9.86 -12.57
CA PHE A 234 -27.67 10.98 -13.31
C PHE A 234 -27.63 12.31 -12.55
N LYS A 235 -28.55 12.50 -11.59
CA LYS A 235 -28.61 13.71 -10.75
C LYS A 235 -27.47 13.81 -9.74
N ASN A 236 -26.74 12.72 -9.50
CA ASN A 236 -25.61 12.69 -8.57
C ASN A 236 -24.29 13.12 -9.23
N PHE A 237 -24.28 13.40 -10.54
CA PHE A 237 -23.08 13.81 -11.24
C PHE A 237 -22.56 15.15 -10.71
N ASN A 238 -21.24 15.30 -10.70
CA ASN A 238 -20.55 16.44 -10.13
C ASN A 238 -19.46 16.94 -11.10
N ALA A 239 -19.57 18.19 -11.54
CA ALA A 239 -18.62 18.79 -12.48
C ALA A 239 -17.18 18.89 -11.94
N ARG A 240 -16.99 18.77 -10.62
CA ARG A 240 -15.68 18.83 -9.96
C ARG A 240 -15.02 17.46 -9.78
N GLU A 241 -15.70 16.37 -10.14
CA GLU A 241 -15.14 15.02 -10.09
C GLU A 241 -14.43 14.67 -11.40
N PHE A 242 -13.23 14.11 -11.27
CA PHE A 242 -12.42 13.65 -12.38
C PHE A 242 -11.43 12.57 -11.91
N GLY A 243 -10.86 11.85 -12.87
CA GLY A 243 -9.91 10.78 -12.61
C GLY A 243 -10.51 9.68 -11.74
N CYS A 244 -9.73 9.17 -10.79
CA CYS A 244 -10.14 8.10 -9.89
C CYS A 244 -11.42 8.38 -9.09
N LYS A 245 -11.85 9.64 -8.91
CA LYS A 245 -13.13 9.95 -8.24
C LYS A 245 -14.34 9.43 -9.03
N LEU A 246 -14.16 9.16 -10.32
CA LEU A 246 -15.14 8.57 -11.23
C LEU A 246 -15.10 7.04 -11.22
N TRP A 247 -14.59 6.42 -10.14
CA TRP A 247 -14.55 4.97 -9.97
C TRP A 247 -15.93 4.30 -10.15
N TRP A 248 -17.01 5.06 -9.96
CA TRP A 248 -18.40 4.64 -10.10
C TRP A 248 -18.89 4.60 -11.56
N VAL A 249 -18.15 5.18 -12.52
CA VAL A 249 -18.45 5.07 -13.95
C VAL A 249 -18.06 3.68 -14.41
N GLU A 250 -18.94 2.72 -14.11
CA GLU A 250 -18.70 1.30 -14.21
C GLU A 250 -19.80 0.57 -14.98
N HIS A 251 -19.40 -0.41 -15.80
CA HIS A 251 -20.30 -1.28 -16.55
C HIS A 251 -19.64 -2.64 -16.86
N GLY A 252 -20.47 -3.65 -17.16
CA GLY A 252 -20.01 -4.94 -17.68
C GLY A 252 -19.92 -6.07 -16.65
N GLY A 253 -20.35 -5.86 -15.40
CA GLY A 253 -20.34 -6.90 -14.37
C GLY A 253 -21.29 -8.08 -14.65
N ARG A 254 -22.23 -7.90 -15.58
CA ARG A 254 -23.15 -8.94 -16.11
C ARG A 254 -22.65 -9.58 -17.42
N MET A 255 -21.49 -9.20 -17.90
CA MET A 255 -20.94 -9.60 -19.20
C MET A 255 -19.66 -10.41 -19.01
N ASP A 256 -19.15 -11.01 -20.09
CA ASP A 256 -17.83 -11.64 -20.03
C ASP A 256 -16.75 -10.55 -20.00
N THR A 257 -16.22 -10.24 -18.82
CA THR A 257 -15.23 -9.16 -18.64
C THR A 257 -13.93 -9.43 -19.41
N VAL A 258 -13.67 -10.65 -19.87
CA VAL A 258 -12.52 -10.97 -20.72
C VAL A 258 -12.86 -10.78 -22.19
N HIS A 259 -13.88 -11.48 -22.68
CA HIS A 259 -14.18 -11.56 -24.11
C HIS A 259 -15.02 -10.38 -24.63
N ASP A 260 -15.87 -9.76 -23.81
CA ASP A 260 -16.66 -8.59 -24.18
C ASP A 260 -15.97 -7.26 -23.83
N SER A 261 -14.69 -7.26 -23.43
CA SER A 261 -13.98 -6.09 -22.93
C SER A 261 -14.07 -4.86 -23.87
N GLU A 262 -13.96 -5.07 -25.18
CA GLU A 262 -14.07 -3.98 -26.18
C GLU A 262 -15.50 -3.44 -26.31
N LYS A 263 -16.52 -4.29 -26.17
CA LYS A 263 -17.92 -3.88 -26.16
C LYS A 263 -18.22 -3.08 -24.88
N ILE A 264 -17.80 -3.59 -23.72
CA ILE A 264 -17.93 -2.90 -22.43
C ILE A 264 -17.27 -1.52 -22.49
N LYS A 265 -16.06 -1.42 -23.06
CA LYS A 265 -15.39 -0.13 -23.27
C LYS A 265 -16.21 0.80 -24.16
N TRP A 266 -16.74 0.31 -25.27
CA TRP A 266 -17.54 1.14 -26.18
C TRP A 266 -18.76 1.72 -25.45
N ASP A 267 -19.46 0.92 -24.66
CA ASP A 267 -20.59 1.39 -23.85
C ASP A 267 -20.14 2.39 -22.77
N LEU A 268 -19.00 2.17 -22.12
CA LEU A 268 -18.40 3.12 -21.19
C LEU A 268 -18.05 4.46 -21.86
N TRP A 269 -17.57 4.47 -23.11
CA TRP A 269 -17.39 5.73 -23.84
C TRP A 269 -18.73 6.44 -24.05
N ARG A 270 -19.76 5.74 -24.51
CA ARG A 270 -21.09 6.33 -24.69
C ARG A 270 -21.59 6.97 -23.39
N ILE A 271 -21.40 6.28 -22.27
CA ILE A 271 -21.70 6.78 -20.92
C ILE A 271 -20.86 8.03 -20.60
N VAL A 272 -19.53 7.98 -20.68
CA VAL A 272 -18.64 9.11 -20.33
C VAL A 272 -18.98 10.36 -21.14
N TYR A 273 -19.15 10.24 -22.45
CA TYR A 273 -19.50 11.39 -23.29
C TYR A 273 -20.91 11.90 -23.00
N GLY A 274 -21.85 11.03 -22.61
CA GLY A 274 -23.18 11.43 -22.16
C GLY A 274 -23.17 12.14 -20.79
N VAL A 275 -22.35 11.67 -19.84
CA VAL A 275 -22.13 12.33 -18.54
C VAL A 275 -21.56 13.72 -18.77
N TRP A 276 -20.53 13.85 -19.60
CA TRP A 276 -19.91 15.14 -19.91
C TRP A 276 -20.87 16.08 -20.67
N ASP A 277 -21.68 15.54 -21.58
CA ASP A 277 -22.74 16.32 -22.26
C ASP A 277 -23.74 16.90 -21.25
N TYR A 278 -24.25 16.07 -20.34
CA TYR A 278 -25.15 16.54 -19.29
C TYR A 278 -24.48 17.61 -18.42
N ILE A 279 -23.22 17.40 -18.00
CA ILE A 279 -22.48 18.40 -17.22
C ILE A 279 -22.35 19.72 -18.00
N LYS A 280 -21.98 19.68 -19.28
CA LYS A 280 -21.70 20.88 -20.08
C LYS A 280 -22.92 21.62 -20.60
N ASN A 281 -23.98 20.89 -20.94
CA ASN A 281 -25.07 21.42 -21.77
C ASN A 281 -26.44 21.44 -21.07
N SER A 282 -26.60 20.82 -19.89
CA SER A 282 -27.88 20.83 -19.16
C SER A 282 -28.25 22.17 -18.52
N GLY A 283 -27.26 23.06 -18.32
CA GLY A 283 -27.43 24.30 -17.56
C GLY A 283 -27.38 24.13 -16.03
N ASN A 284 -27.21 22.90 -15.52
CA ASN A 284 -27.19 22.61 -14.08
C ASN A 284 -25.81 22.82 -13.41
N PHE A 285 -24.74 22.98 -14.20
CA PHE A 285 -23.37 23.12 -13.72
C PHE A 285 -22.73 24.39 -14.32
N PRO A 286 -23.09 25.59 -13.82
CA PRO A 286 -22.54 26.84 -14.33
C PRO A 286 -21.00 26.90 -14.22
N GLU A 287 -20.41 26.24 -13.22
CA GLU A 287 -18.96 26.13 -13.07
C GLU A 287 -18.28 25.36 -14.22
N ALA A 288 -19.03 24.55 -14.97
CA ALA A 288 -18.50 23.81 -16.11
C ALA A 288 -18.37 24.66 -17.37
N ASP A 289 -18.86 25.91 -17.40
CA ASP A 289 -18.81 26.78 -18.60
C ASP A 289 -17.39 26.91 -19.18
N THR A 290 -16.41 27.13 -18.32
CA THR A 290 -14.99 27.27 -18.72
C THR A 290 -14.21 25.97 -18.77
N MET A 291 -14.86 24.84 -18.46
CA MET A 291 -14.21 23.54 -18.44
C MET A 291 -14.25 22.86 -19.81
N THR A 292 -13.14 22.20 -20.17
CA THR A 292 -13.02 21.30 -21.32
C THR A 292 -12.77 19.86 -20.85
N LEU A 293 -13.17 18.88 -21.66
CA LEU A 293 -12.73 17.49 -21.51
C LEU A 293 -11.28 17.40 -21.97
N GLU A 294 -10.36 17.08 -21.07
CA GLU A 294 -8.91 17.03 -21.34
C GLU A 294 -8.46 15.61 -21.71
N TRP A 295 -9.05 14.58 -21.09
CA TRP A 295 -8.67 13.19 -21.34
C TRP A 295 -9.83 12.24 -21.03
N VAL A 296 -9.93 11.15 -21.79
CA VAL A 296 -10.82 10.01 -21.54
C VAL A 296 -9.98 8.75 -21.66
N GLY A 297 -10.18 7.77 -20.77
CA GLY A 297 -9.51 6.49 -20.84
C GLY A 297 -9.69 5.82 -22.21
N ALA A 298 -8.59 5.37 -22.81
CA ALA A 298 -8.62 4.64 -24.08
C ALA A 298 -8.83 3.13 -23.89
N ILE A 299 -8.56 2.65 -22.67
CA ILE A 299 -8.80 1.29 -22.19
C ILE A 299 -9.48 1.39 -20.82
N PRO A 300 -10.40 0.48 -20.49
CA PRO A 300 -11.03 0.51 -19.19
C PRO A 300 -10.18 -0.16 -18.10
N GLY A 301 -10.33 0.31 -16.87
CA GLY A 301 -9.81 -0.35 -15.69
C GLY A 301 -10.66 -1.59 -15.37
N LYS A 302 -10.16 -2.77 -15.72
CA LYS A 302 -10.80 -4.03 -15.37
C LYS A 302 -10.64 -4.33 -13.88
N ARG A 303 -11.74 -4.60 -13.18
CA ARG A 303 -11.74 -4.97 -11.76
C ARG A 303 -11.61 -6.47 -11.58
N GLU A 304 -12.51 -7.27 -12.15
CA GLU A 304 -12.58 -8.72 -11.96
C GLU A 304 -12.52 -9.49 -13.28
N SER A 305 -11.90 -10.68 -13.21
CA SER A 305 -11.99 -11.71 -14.25
C SER A 305 -11.76 -13.08 -13.62
N ARG A 306 -10.65 -13.76 -13.95
CA ARG A 306 -10.33 -15.10 -13.43
C ARG A 306 -9.57 -15.01 -12.11
N ARG A 307 -9.99 -15.82 -11.14
CA ARG A 307 -9.27 -16.08 -9.89
C ARG A 307 -8.78 -17.52 -9.89
N PHE A 308 -7.48 -17.75 -9.80
CA PHE A 308 -6.89 -19.08 -9.92
C PHE A 308 -6.81 -19.77 -8.56
N GLU A 309 -6.91 -21.09 -8.55
CA GLU A 309 -6.85 -21.86 -7.32
C GLU A 309 -5.42 -22.27 -6.95
N GLY A 310 -5.01 -21.88 -5.76
CA GLY A 310 -3.88 -22.43 -5.03
C GLY A 310 -4.32 -23.51 -4.03
N ASP A 311 -3.44 -23.89 -3.12
CA ASP A 311 -3.76 -24.88 -2.07
C ASP A 311 -4.66 -24.30 -0.96
N TYR A 312 -4.98 -23.01 -1.04
CA TYR A 312 -5.92 -22.33 -0.17
C TYR A 312 -6.63 -21.20 -0.91
N ILE A 313 -7.89 -20.98 -0.58
CA ILE A 313 -8.69 -19.85 -1.06
C ILE A 313 -8.93 -18.95 0.15
N LEU A 314 -8.44 -17.72 0.10
CA LEU A 314 -8.72 -16.72 1.13
C LEU A 314 -10.20 -16.30 1.07
N THR A 315 -10.84 -16.17 2.22
CA THR A 315 -12.29 -15.93 2.38
C THR A 315 -12.58 -14.69 3.23
N GLN A 316 -13.81 -14.18 3.18
CA GLN A 316 -14.33 -13.07 3.98
C GLN A 316 -13.93 -13.17 5.45
N GLN A 317 -14.04 -14.36 6.04
CA GLN A 317 -13.77 -14.58 7.45
C GLN A 317 -12.29 -14.40 7.75
N ASP A 318 -11.39 -14.77 6.83
CA ASP A 318 -9.95 -14.54 7.01
C ASP A 318 -9.65 -13.04 7.10
N LEU A 319 -10.38 -12.21 6.35
CA LEU A 319 -10.26 -10.75 6.36
C LEU A 319 -10.85 -10.14 7.64
N VAL A 320 -12.11 -10.46 7.96
CA VAL A 320 -12.84 -9.84 9.08
C VAL A 320 -12.33 -10.33 10.44
N GLU A 321 -12.15 -11.64 10.58
CA GLU A 321 -11.61 -12.22 11.81
C GLU A 321 -10.09 -12.00 11.92
N GLN A 322 -9.45 -11.51 10.85
CA GLN A 322 -8.00 -11.29 10.73
C GLN A 322 -7.25 -12.56 11.11
N ARG A 323 -7.60 -13.68 10.47
CA ARG A 323 -7.04 -14.99 10.80
C ARG A 323 -5.53 -15.00 10.55
N LYS A 324 -4.83 -15.69 11.44
CA LYS A 324 -3.38 -15.85 11.34
C LYS A 324 -3.03 -17.06 10.49
N HIS A 325 -2.05 -16.90 9.62
CA HIS A 325 -1.51 -17.93 8.76
C HIS A 325 -0.01 -18.07 9.03
N GLU A 326 0.45 -19.29 9.31
CA GLU A 326 1.88 -19.58 9.53
C GLU A 326 2.73 -19.26 8.29
N ASP A 327 2.11 -19.34 7.11
CA ASP A 327 2.72 -19.05 5.83
C ASP A 327 2.32 -17.69 5.24
N ALA A 328 1.96 -16.73 6.10
CA ALA A 328 1.77 -15.34 5.67
C ALA A 328 3.03 -14.80 4.98
N VAL A 329 2.85 -14.20 3.81
CA VAL A 329 3.94 -13.56 3.03
C VAL A 329 3.56 -12.18 2.49
N ALA A 330 2.32 -11.76 2.68
CA ALA A 330 1.84 -10.42 2.37
C ALA A 330 0.65 -10.10 3.31
N TYR A 331 0.12 -8.90 3.20
CA TYR A 331 -1.07 -8.47 3.94
C TYR A 331 -1.85 -7.42 3.15
N GLY A 332 -3.11 -7.20 3.56
CA GLY A 332 -3.96 -6.13 3.05
C GLY A 332 -4.71 -5.44 4.17
N GLY A 333 -5.36 -4.31 3.85
CA GLY A 333 -6.14 -3.53 4.81
C GLY A 333 -7.21 -2.63 4.18
N TRP A 334 -7.47 -2.81 2.88
CA TRP A 334 -8.58 -2.16 2.21
C TRP A 334 -9.91 -2.74 2.70
N SER A 335 -11.00 -1.99 2.53
CA SER A 335 -12.34 -2.51 2.75
C SER A 335 -12.65 -3.67 1.80
N ILE A 336 -13.60 -4.50 2.18
CA ILE A 336 -14.27 -5.39 1.22
C ILE A 336 -15.12 -4.47 0.32
N ASP A 337 -14.55 -4.13 -0.84
CA ASP A 337 -15.05 -3.16 -1.83
C ASP A 337 -15.75 -3.89 -2.99
N LEU A 338 -17.05 -4.18 -2.80
CA LEU A 338 -17.89 -4.91 -3.75
C LEU A 338 -18.77 -3.94 -4.55
N HIS A 339 -18.80 -4.11 -5.87
CA HIS A 339 -19.51 -3.25 -6.81
C HIS A 339 -20.67 -4.03 -7.41
N PRO A 340 -21.88 -3.46 -7.52
CA PRO A 340 -22.99 -4.16 -8.15
C PRO A 340 -22.71 -4.43 -9.62
N ALA A 341 -23.03 -5.64 -10.08
CA ALA A 341 -22.78 -6.07 -11.46
C ALA A 341 -23.46 -5.19 -12.52
N ASP A 342 -24.58 -4.53 -12.18
CA ASP A 342 -25.34 -3.65 -13.06
C ASP A 342 -24.70 -2.25 -13.23
N GLY A 343 -23.72 -1.90 -12.38
CA GLY A 343 -22.94 -0.66 -12.47
C GLY A 343 -23.79 0.60 -12.51
N VAL A 344 -23.55 1.48 -13.48
CA VAL A 344 -24.30 2.75 -13.63
C VAL A 344 -25.78 2.56 -13.97
N PHE A 345 -26.19 1.40 -14.49
CA PHE A 345 -27.59 1.14 -14.83
C PHE A 345 -28.41 0.67 -13.63
N GLY A 346 -27.77 0.30 -12.52
CA GLY A 346 -28.44 -0.09 -11.27
C GLY A 346 -28.91 1.11 -10.44
N GLU A 347 -29.98 0.86 -9.67
CA GLU A 347 -30.51 1.83 -8.68
C GLU A 347 -29.73 1.80 -7.35
N ASN A 348 -29.02 0.71 -7.06
CA ASN A 348 -28.24 0.53 -5.84
C ASN A 348 -27.06 1.51 -5.72
N ASN A 349 -26.45 1.57 -4.54
CA ASN A 349 -25.19 2.30 -4.34
C ASN A 349 -24.13 1.82 -5.34
N ALA A 350 -23.20 2.69 -5.73
CA ALA A 350 -22.16 2.31 -6.70
C ALA A 350 -21.20 1.25 -6.15
N CYS A 351 -21.13 1.12 -4.83
CA CYS A 351 -20.33 0.14 -4.14
C CYS A 351 -20.80 -0.02 -2.68
N ASP A 352 -20.64 -1.23 -2.15
CA ASP A 352 -20.70 -1.54 -0.72
C ASP A 352 -19.28 -1.75 -0.18
N GLN A 353 -18.88 -0.95 0.81
CA GLN A 353 -17.56 -0.98 1.41
C GLN A 353 -17.65 -1.26 2.91
N TRP A 354 -16.98 -2.31 3.36
CA TRP A 354 -16.94 -2.70 4.76
C TRP A 354 -15.51 -2.96 5.23
N HIS A 355 -15.08 -2.31 6.31
CA HIS A 355 -13.73 -2.45 6.83
C HIS A 355 -13.64 -3.53 7.92
N SER A 356 -12.50 -4.23 7.97
CA SER A 356 -12.05 -4.98 9.15
C SER A 356 -11.48 -4.03 10.21
N LYS A 357 -11.39 -4.49 11.47
CA LYS A 357 -10.79 -3.74 12.58
C LYS A 357 -9.26 -3.57 12.50
N GLY A 358 -8.63 -4.02 11.41
CA GLY A 358 -7.19 -4.04 11.23
C GLY A 358 -6.80 -4.71 9.90
N VAL A 359 -5.49 -4.87 9.69
CA VAL A 359 -4.94 -5.58 8.52
C VAL A 359 -5.16 -7.10 8.60
N PHE A 360 -5.23 -7.76 7.45
CA PHE A 360 -5.35 -9.22 7.31
C PHE A 360 -4.15 -9.79 6.54
N GLN A 361 -3.78 -11.04 6.83
CA GLN A 361 -2.65 -11.71 6.18
C GLN A 361 -3.07 -12.38 4.86
N ILE A 362 -2.13 -12.49 3.92
CA ILE A 362 -2.27 -13.26 2.69
C ILE A 362 -1.22 -14.39 2.72
N PRO A 363 -1.65 -15.67 2.77
CA PRO A 363 -0.74 -16.81 2.87
C PRO A 363 -0.13 -17.19 1.51
N TYR A 364 1.07 -17.78 1.54
CA TYR A 364 1.84 -18.13 0.34
C TYR A 364 1.13 -19.15 -0.56
N ARG A 365 0.37 -20.08 0.03
CA ARG A 365 -0.50 -21.02 -0.70
C ARG A 365 -1.59 -20.39 -1.57
N CYS A 366 -1.81 -19.09 -1.48
CA CYS A 366 -2.67 -18.36 -2.41
C CYS A 366 -1.94 -17.95 -3.71
N LEU A 367 -0.62 -18.08 -3.77
CA LEU A 367 0.25 -17.40 -4.74
C LEU A 367 0.89 -18.33 -5.79
N TYR A 368 0.45 -19.58 -5.87
CA TYR A 368 0.87 -20.55 -6.89
C TYR A 368 -0.31 -21.40 -7.34
N SER A 369 -0.23 -21.93 -8.56
CA SER A 369 -1.26 -22.83 -9.08
C SER A 369 -1.20 -24.18 -8.37
N ARG A 370 -2.36 -24.68 -7.92
CA ARG A 370 -2.44 -26.01 -7.30
C ARG A 370 -2.13 -27.16 -8.26
N ASN A 371 -2.30 -26.96 -9.58
CA ASN A 371 -2.21 -28.03 -10.58
C ASN A 371 -1.21 -27.79 -11.71
N ILE A 372 -0.60 -26.60 -11.81
CA ILE A 372 0.51 -26.33 -12.72
C ILE A 372 1.78 -26.07 -11.89
N LYS A 373 2.68 -27.04 -11.91
CA LYS A 373 3.78 -27.19 -10.93
C LYS A 373 4.76 -26.03 -10.92
N ASN A 374 4.96 -25.35 -12.05
CA ASN A 374 5.93 -24.26 -12.18
C ASN A 374 5.30 -22.90 -12.45
N LEU A 375 4.04 -22.72 -12.05
CA LEU A 375 3.28 -21.48 -12.23
C LEU A 375 3.01 -20.77 -10.89
N LEU A 376 3.55 -19.57 -10.76
CA LEU A 376 3.23 -18.60 -9.71
C LEU A 376 2.09 -17.68 -10.18
N LEU A 377 1.29 -17.20 -9.23
CA LEU A 377 0.14 -16.33 -9.44
C LEU A 377 0.35 -15.02 -8.67
N ALA A 378 0.24 -13.87 -9.33
CA ALA A 378 0.46 -12.57 -8.71
C ALA A 378 -0.61 -11.52 -9.09
N GLY A 379 -0.86 -10.60 -8.16
CA GLY A 379 -1.82 -9.51 -8.35
C GLY A 379 -3.27 -9.97 -8.16
N ARG A 380 -4.18 -9.51 -9.01
CA ARG A 380 -5.64 -9.73 -8.85
C ARG A 380 -6.06 -11.20 -9.03
N ILE A 381 -5.24 -12.02 -9.67
CA ILE A 381 -5.63 -13.37 -10.09
C ILE A 381 -5.33 -14.47 -9.05
N ILE A 382 -4.86 -14.09 -7.87
CA ILE A 382 -4.51 -15.03 -6.79
C ILE A 382 -5.73 -15.79 -6.26
N SER A 383 -5.46 -16.81 -5.43
CA SER A 383 -6.47 -17.72 -4.90
C SER A 383 -7.27 -17.14 -3.74
N VAL A 384 -8.40 -16.52 -4.08
CA VAL A 384 -9.32 -15.85 -3.15
C VAL A 384 -10.76 -16.03 -3.63
N SER A 385 -11.73 -15.99 -2.69
CA SER A 385 -13.16 -15.92 -3.02
C SER A 385 -13.53 -14.57 -3.64
N HIS A 386 -14.71 -14.44 -4.23
CA HIS A 386 -15.23 -13.17 -4.73
C HIS A 386 -15.34 -12.10 -3.64
N VAL A 387 -15.70 -12.47 -2.41
CA VAL A 387 -15.80 -11.50 -1.32
C VAL A 387 -14.40 -11.05 -0.88
N ALA A 388 -13.46 -11.97 -0.65
CA ALA A 388 -12.09 -11.63 -0.27
C ALA A 388 -11.33 -10.87 -1.39
N PHE A 389 -11.69 -11.13 -2.65
CA PHE A 389 -11.21 -10.41 -3.81
C PHE A 389 -11.44 -8.90 -3.70
N GLY A 390 -12.58 -8.48 -3.13
CA GLY A 390 -12.92 -7.08 -2.92
C GLY A 390 -11.84 -6.27 -2.20
N ALA A 391 -11.10 -6.88 -1.27
CA ALA A 391 -10.04 -6.22 -0.51
C ALA A 391 -8.61 -6.53 -1.02
N THR A 392 -8.39 -7.70 -1.60
CA THR A 392 -7.03 -8.17 -2.00
C THR A 392 -6.57 -7.64 -3.35
N ARG A 393 -7.50 -7.27 -4.25
CA ARG A 393 -7.21 -6.81 -5.62
C ARG A 393 -6.58 -5.42 -5.73
N VAL A 394 -6.41 -4.74 -4.61
CA VAL A 394 -5.99 -3.33 -4.51
C VAL A 394 -4.51 -3.20 -4.89
N MET A 395 -4.14 -2.09 -5.53
CA MET A 395 -2.89 -1.98 -6.31
C MET A 395 -1.62 -2.23 -5.48
N ALA A 396 -1.49 -1.62 -4.31
CA ALA A 396 -0.30 -1.80 -3.46
C ALA A 396 -0.27 -3.20 -2.83
N THR A 397 -1.41 -3.73 -2.39
CA THR A 397 -1.53 -5.11 -1.91
C THR A 397 -1.13 -6.12 -3.00
N SER A 398 -1.58 -5.90 -4.24
CA SER A 398 -1.17 -6.69 -5.41
C SER A 398 0.33 -6.57 -5.73
N ALA A 399 0.90 -5.37 -5.60
CA ALA A 399 2.34 -5.13 -5.74
C ALA A 399 3.14 -5.93 -4.71
N TYR A 400 2.65 -5.93 -3.46
CA TYR A 400 3.26 -6.59 -2.32
C TYR A 400 3.25 -8.11 -2.45
N VAL A 401 2.13 -8.67 -2.92
CA VAL A 401 2.03 -10.06 -3.35
C VAL A 401 3.04 -10.37 -4.48
N GLY A 402 3.17 -9.47 -5.45
CA GLY A 402 4.15 -9.59 -6.53
C GLY A 402 5.59 -9.73 -6.02
N GLU A 403 5.98 -8.90 -5.06
CA GLU A 403 7.29 -9.00 -4.40
C GLU A 403 7.50 -10.37 -3.73
N ALA A 404 6.50 -10.87 -3.00
CA ALA A 404 6.55 -12.20 -2.38
C ALA A 404 6.74 -13.31 -3.42
N VAL A 405 6.04 -13.23 -4.56
CA VAL A 405 6.18 -14.15 -5.69
C VAL A 405 7.57 -14.08 -6.33
N GLY A 406 8.11 -12.87 -6.52
CA GLY A 406 9.46 -12.66 -7.04
C GLY A 406 10.52 -13.30 -6.15
N MET A 407 10.41 -13.13 -4.83
CA MET A 407 11.31 -13.77 -3.86
C MET A 407 11.15 -15.30 -3.83
N ALA A 408 9.91 -15.80 -3.92
CA ALA A 408 9.66 -17.22 -4.00
C ALA A 408 10.32 -17.85 -5.23
N ALA A 409 10.26 -17.19 -6.40
CA ALA A 409 10.93 -17.65 -7.61
C ALA A 409 12.46 -17.75 -7.44
N VAL A 410 13.07 -16.81 -6.72
CA VAL A 410 14.50 -16.84 -6.36
C VAL A 410 14.81 -18.09 -5.54
N LEU A 411 14.02 -18.37 -4.49
CA LEU A 411 14.23 -19.55 -3.66
C LEU A 411 14.00 -20.85 -4.43
N CYS A 412 12.94 -20.93 -5.24
CA CYS A 412 12.70 -22.06 -6.13
C CYS A 412 13.90 -22.34 -7.05
N LYS A 413 14.48 -21.29 -7.64
CA LYS A 413 15.67 -21.40 -8.49
C LYS A 413 16.89 -21.87 -7.71
N GLN A 414 17.16 -21.30 -6.54
CA GLN A 414 18.33 -21.61 -5.72
C GLN A 414 18.27 -23.04 -5.16
N LEU A 415 17.09 -23.46 -4.69
CA LEU A 415 16.87 -24.78 -4.10
C LEU A 415 16.51 -25.85 -5.13
N LYS A 416 16.26 -25.45 -6.39
CA LYS A 416 15.81 -26.33 -7.49
C LYS A 416 14.50 -27.05 -7.17
N ILE A 417 13.55 -26.32 -6.61
CA ILE A 417 12.23 -26.82 -6.21
C ILE A 417 11.13 -26.03 -6.91
N ASN A 418 9.93 -26.62 -6.97
CA ASN A 418 8.73 -25.94 -7.47
C ASN A 418 8.11 -25.04 -6.39
N PRO A 419 7.27 -24.04 -6.75
CA PRO A 419 6.57 -23.16 -5.81
C PRO A 419 5.94 -23.84 -4.59
N ALA A 420 5.08 -24.84 -4.79
CA ALA A 420 4.41 -25.55 -3.69
C ALA A 420 5.39 -26.24 -2.72
N ALA A 421 6.58 -26.63 -3.19
CA ALA A 421 7.57 -27.30 -2.37
C ALA A 421 8.21 -26.38 -1.32
N ILE A 422 8.08 -25.04 -1.44
CA ILE A 422 8.49 -24.11 -0.36
C ILE A 422 7.74 -24.45 0.94
N LEU A 423 6.45 -24.81 0.86
CA LEU A 423 5.67 -25.24 2.03
C LEU A 423 5.96 -26.70 2.38
N GLN A 424 5.95 -27.59 1.40
CA GLN A 424 6.12 -29.04 1.62
C GLN A 424 7.47 -29.37 2.27
N GLU A 425 8.52 -28.63 1.91
CA GLU A 425 9.87 -28.77 2.47
C GLU A 425 10.16 -27.81 3.64
N LYS A 426 9.13 -27.16 4.20
CA LYS A 426 9.21 -26.27 5.37
C LYS A 426 10.22 -25.12 5.21
N LYS A 427 10.27 -24.52 4.01
CA LYS A 427 11.14 -23.38 3.67
C LYS A 427 10.47 -22.02 3.82
N ILE A 428 9.24 -21.97 4.33
CA ILE A 428 8.48 -20.73 4.49
C ILE A 428 9.19 -19.67 5.35
N ASN A 429 9.85 -20.09 6.43
CA ASN A 429 10.62 -19.19 7.29
C ASN A 429 11.77 -18.51 6.52
N LEU A 430 12.40 -19.22 5.57
CA LEU A 430 13.45 -18.65 4.73
C LEU A 430 12.87 -17.61 3.77
N LEU A 431 11.69 -17.86 3.19
CA LEU A 431 10.99 -16.88 2.35
C LEU A 431 10.63 -15.62 3.14
N GLN A 432 10.03 -15.78 4.31
CA GLN A 432 9.69 -14.67 5.20
C GLN A 432 10.94 -13.89 5.63
N GLN A 433 12.04 -14.57 5.96
CA GLN A 433 13.31 -13.92 6.33
C GLN A 433 13.90 -13.12 5.16
N GLU A 434 13.93 -13.67 3.95
CA GLU A 434 14.46 -12.96 2.78
C GLU A 434 13.61 -11.74 2.38
N LEU A 435 12.30 -11.83 2.57
CA LEU A 435 11.37 -10.71 2.41
C LEU A 435 11.63 -9.63 3.46
N ILE A 436 11.65 -9.98 4.74
CA ILE A 436 11.91 -9.02 5.82
C ILE A 436 13.26 -8.31 5.63
N ARG A 437 14.29 -9.01 5.17
CA ARG A 437 15.62 -8.43 4.89
C ARG A 437 15.57 -7.26 3.89
N ILE A 438 14.59 -7.23 2.99
CA ILE A 438 14.43 -6.15 1.98
C ILE A 438 13.37 -5.09 2.38
N GLY A 439 12.94 -5.06 3.65
CA GLY A 439 11.95 -4.11 4.15
C GLY A 439 10.50 -4.56 3.96
N HIS A 440 10.27 -5.85 3.71
CA HIS A 440 8.93 -6.42 3.66
C HIS A 440 8.43 -6.78 5.06
N TYR A 441 7.46 -6.03 5.56
CA TYR A 441 6.77 -6.32 6.81
C TYR A 441 5.69 -7.40 6.63
N ILE A 442 5.70 -8.39 7.51
CA ILE A 442 4.67 -9.42 7.59
C ILE A 442 4.07 -9.35 9.00
N PRO A 443 2.77 -9.00 9.15
CA PRO A 443 2.14 -8.90 10.46
C PRO A 443 2.37 -10.15 11.30
N HIS A 444 2.71 -9.98 12.58
CA HIS A 444 2.95 -11.07 13.54
C HIS A 444 4.13 -12.01 13.24
N VAL A 445 4.95 -11.72 12.24
CA VAL A 445 6.17 -12.47 11.96
C VAL A 445 7.37 -11.63 12.38
N VAL A 446 8.13 -12.15 13.34
CA VAL A 446 9.41 -11.56 13.78
C VAL A 446 10.48 -12.61 13.54
N GLN A 447 11.46 -12.31 12.69
CA GLN A 447 12.54 -13.23 12.37
C GLN A 447 13.88 -12.66 12.84
N LYS A 448 14.68 -13.49 13.52
CA LYS A 448 16.07 -13.17 13.85
C LYS A 448 16.96 -13.79 12.79
N ASP A 449 17.66 -12.94 12.04
CA ASP A 449 18.60 -13.38 11.02
C ASP A 449 19.92 -13.80 11.67
N PRO A 450 20.32 -15.09 11.63
CA PRO A 450 21.56 -15.54 12.27
C PRO A 450 22.82 -14.99 11.58
N LEU A 451 22.69 -14.47 10.35
CA LEU A 451 23.79 -13.84 9.62
C LEU A 451 23.95 -12.35 9.96
N ASP A 452 22.99 -11.75 10.65
CA ASP A 452 23.04 -10.36 11.07
C ASP A 452 24.00 -10.19 12.25
N LEU A 453 25.13 -9.56 11.98
CA LEU A 453 26.18 -9.27 12.95
C LEU A 453 25.68 -8.35 14.07
N MET A 454 24.59 -7.60 13.86
CA MET A 454 23.99 -6.78 14.91
C MET A 454 23.53 -7.61 16.12
N GLN A 455 23.12 -8.87 15.89
CA GLN A 455 22.67 -9.77 16.97
C GLN A 455 23.80 -10.18 17.92
N GLN A 456 25.06 -9.91 17.56
CA GLN A 456 26.26 -10.21 18.34
C GLN A 456 26.90 -8.95 18.93
N GLY A 457 26.38 -7.76 18.61
CA GLY A 457 26.91 -6.46 19.02
C GLY A 457 26.12 -5.85 20.19
N PHE A 458 26.75 -4.88 20.85
CA PHE A 458 26.13 -3.99 21.82
C PHE A 458 25.89 -2.64 21.16
N ILE A 459 24.73 -2.04 21.43
CA ILE A 459 24.37 -0.73 20.92
C ILE A 459 24.52 0.29 22.05
N LYS A 460 25.21 1.39 21.74
CA LYS A 460 25.23 2.61 22.54
C LYS A 460 24.71 3.74 21.67
N THR A 461 23.98 4.67 22.26
CA THR A 461 23.49 5.85 21.54
C THR A 461 23.96 7.10 22.26
N SER A 462 24.12 8.20 21.53
CA SER A 462 24.47 9.50 22.10
C SER A 462 23.41 9.96 23.10
N SER A 463 22.15 9.72 22.76
CA SER A 463 20.97 9.99 23.58
C SER A 463 19.86 8.99 23.25
N VAL A 464 18.85 8.94 24.12
CA VAL A 464 17.56 8.29 23.89
C VAL A 464 16.52 9.23 24.46
N TRP A 465 15.48 9.56 23.71
CA TRP A 465 14.43 10.41 24.24
C TRP A 465 13.58 9.65 25.26
N GLU A 466 13.69 10.01 26.53
CA GLU A 466 12.77 9.60 27.58
C GLU A 466 11.50 10.45 27.49
N PHE A 467 10.56 10.01 26.65
CA PHE A 467 9.39 10.80 26.28
C PHE A 467 8.60 11.26 27.50
N ASN A 468 8.38 12.58 27.59
CA ASN A 468 7.69 13.24 28.69
C ASN A 468 6.64 14.24 28.20
N GLY A 469 6.32 14.22 26.91
CA GLY A 469 5.46 15.20 26.27
C GLY A 469 6.03 15.73 24.97
N PHE A 470 5.26 16.58 24.32
CA PHE A 470 5.71 17.33 23.15
C PHE A 470 6.18 18.74 23.54
N ASP A 471 7.14 19.25 22.80
CA ASP A 471 7.57 20.64 22.86
C ASP A 471 6.50 21.56 22.24
N ALA A 472 6.36 22.75 22.82
CA ALA A 472 5.46 23.79 22.37
C ALA A 472 6.02 24.54 21.14
N ILE A 473 6.07 23.87 19.99
CA ILE A 473 6.58 24.42 18.73
C ILE A 473 5.40 24.89 17.86
N ASP A 474 5.36 26.18 17.54
CA ASP A 474 4.34 26.81 16.68
C ASP A 474 2.90 26.41 17.07
N VAL A 475 2.56 26.55 18.35
CA VAL A 475 1.31 26.03 18.92
C VAL A 475 0.07 26.67 18.29
N GLN A 476 -0.86 25.83 17.84
CA GLN A 476 -2.15 26.24 17.30
C GLN A 476 -3.28 25.81 18.23
N TRP A 477 -4.13 26.76 18.62
CA TRP A 477 -5.34 26.48 19.39
C TRP A 477 -6.50 26.22 18.45
N LYS A 478 -7.05 25.00 18.45
CA LYS A 478 -8.14 24.58 17.56
C LYS A 478 -9.39 24.26 18.37
N PRO A 479 -10.59 24.74 17.97
CA PRO A 479 -11.84 24.34 18.60
C PRO A 479 -12.07 22.82 18.49
N LEU A 480 -12.53 22.21 19.57
CA LEU A 480 -12.81 20.76 19.66
C LEU A 480 -14.19 20.42 19.08
N LEU A 481 -14.37 20.69 17.78
CA LEU A 481 -15.64 20.50 17.05
C LEU A 481 -15.98 19.03 16.81
N ILE A 482 -14.96 18.18 16.76
CA ILE A 482 -15.07 16.72 16.62
C ILE A 482 -14.19 16.08 17.68
N ALA A 483 -14.56 14.90 18.16
CA ALA A 483 -13.75 14.22 19.16
C ALA A 483 -12.36 13.92 18.58
N ALA A 484 -11.34 14.20 19.36
CA ALA A 484 -9.93 14.06 19.00
C ALA A 484 -9.24 13.14 20.00
N ALA A 485 -8.22 12.42 19.58
CA ALA A 485 -7.41 11.61 20.47
C ALA A 485 -5.94 11.70 20.11
N GLN A 486 -5.08 11.69 21.12
CA GLN A 486 -3.65 11.44 20.91
C GLN A 486 -3.39 9.95 21.04
N LEU A 487 -2.80 9.35 20.02
CA LEU A 487 -2.41 7.95 20.00
C LEU A 487 -0.99 7.82 20.59
N LEU A 488 -0.87 7.10 21.71
CA LEU A 488 0.37 6.96 22.47
C LEU A 488 0.70 5.48 22.73
N PRO A 489 1.92 5.00 22.43
CA PRO A 489 2.34 3.67 22.81
C PRO A 489 2.71 3.67 24.29
N LEU A 490 2.01 2.91 25.12
CA LEU A 490 2.36 2.77 26.53
C LEU A 490 2.96 1.37 26.80
N PRO A 491 4.03 1.28 27.61
CA PRO A 491 4.52 0.00 28.10
C PRO A 491 3.50 -0.65 29.05
N SER A 492 3.69 -1.93 29.36
CA SER A 492 2.95 -2.58 30.45
C SER A 492 3.25 -1.89 31.78
N GLY A 493 2.24 -1.70 32.62
CA GLY A 493 2.36 -0.99 33.89
C GLY A 493 1.24 0.03 34.09
N LEU A 494 1.37 0.85 35.14
CA LEU A 494 0.43 1.92 35.43
C LEU A 494 0.50 2.98 34.32
N CYS A 495 -0.66 3.45 33.86
CA CYS A 495 -0.72 4.54 32.89
C CYS A 495 -0.15 5.83 33.52
N PRO A 496 0.63 6.63 32.78
CA PRO A 496 1.19 7.86 33.29
C PRO A 496 0.09 8.90 33.55
N THR A 497 0.41 9.90 34.37
CA THR A 497 -0.45 11.07 34.50
C THR A 497 -0.23 12.00 33.31
N PHE A 498 -1.31 12.38 32.63
CA PHE A 498 -1.24 13.31 31.49
C PHE A 498 -1.53 14.74 31.95
N LYS A 499 -0.82 15.70 31.38
CA LYS A 499 -1.01 17.14 31.58
C LYS A 499 -1.34 17.80 30.26
N ILE A 500 -2.42 18.57 30.22
CA ILE A 500 -2.84 19.27 29.02
C ILE A 500 -3.37 20.66 29.38
N SER A 501 -2.93 21.68 28.64
CA SER A 501 -3.57 23.00 28.69
C SER A 501 -4.82 22.97 27.80
N VAL A 502 -5.92 23.50 28.30
CA VAL A 502 -7.15 23.69 27.52
C VAL A 502 -7.61 25.13 27.68
N GLN A 503 -8.33 25.66 26.70
CA GLN A 503 -8.94 26.99 26.79
C GLN A 503 -10.46 26.87 26.66
N GLY A 504 -11.19 27.31 27.69
CA GLY A 504 -12.65 27.42 27.65
C GLY A 504 -13.10 28.79 27.14
N SER A 505 -14.06 28.82 26.22
CA SER A 505 -14.76 30.06 25.82
C SER A 505 -15.76 30.52 26.89
N CYS A 506 -16.23 29.59 27.72
CA CYS A 506 -17.09 29.82 28.87
C CYS A 506 -16.89 28.69 29.91
N ASN A 507 -17.58 28.78 31.05
CA ASN A 507 -17.61 27.67 32.01
C ASN A 507 -18.37 26.48 31.40
N THR A 508 -17.67 25.37 31.19
CA THR A 508 -18.18 24.16 30.53
C THR A 508 -17.55 22.91 31.14
N SER A 509 -17.76 21.74 30.53
CA SER A 509 -17.13 20.49 30.96
C SER A 509 -16.44 19.76 29.80
N LEU A 510 -15.35 19.07 30.11
CA LEU A 510 -14.61 18.23 29.19
C LEU A 510 -14.72 16.78 29.63
N VAL A 511 -15.17 15.90 28.73
CA VAL A 511 -15.11 14.46 28.94
C VAL A 511 -13.85 13.92 28.28
N VAL A 512 -13.02 13.23 29.06
CA VAL A 512 -11.80 12.58 28.59
C VAL A 512 -11.89 11.08 28.84
N GLU A 513 -11.63 10.28 27.81
CA GLU A 513 -11.66 8.81 27.88
C GLU A 513 -10.27 8.25 27.57
N LEU A 514 -9.89 7.18 28.25
CA LEU A 514 -8.74 6.37 27.88
C LEU A 514 -9.26 5.09 27.22
N LYS A 515 -8.93 4.88 25.94
CA LYS A 515 -9.33 3.69 25.18
C LYS A 515 -8.13 2.91 24.66
N LYS A 516 -8.34 1.64 24.35
CA LYS A 516 -7.39 0.81 23.60
C LYS A 516 -8.13 -0.15 22.66
N SER A 517 -7.37 -0.86 21.85
CA SER A 517 -7.89 -1.99 21.07
C SER A 517 -8.09 -3.25 21.93
N SER A 518 -9.15 -3.99 21.62
CA SER A 518 -9.39 -5.35 22.09
C SER A 518 -8.38 -6.34 21.53
N ARG A 519 -7.95 -6.14 20.28
CA ARG A 519 -6.94 -6.96 19.58
C ARG A 519 -5.55 -6.34 19.71
N ILE A 520 -4.58 -7.12 20.20
CA ILE A 520 -3.18 -6.70 20.30
C ILE A 520 -2.63 -6.37 18.90
N GLY A 521 -2.04 -5.18 18.75
CA GLY A 521 -1.45 -4.70 17.50
C GLY A 521 -2.46 -4.11 16.50
N SER A 522 -3.74 -3.97 16.88
CA SER A 522 -4.72 -3.16 16.15
C SER A 522 -4.86 -1.78 16.80
N PHE A 523 -5.37 -0.82 16.03
CA PHE A 523 -5.60 0.56 16.43
C PHE A 523 -7.09 0.93 16.33
N THR A 524 -8.00 -0.03 16.53
CA THR A 524 -9.44 0.27 16.68
C THR A 524 -9.76 0.44 18.16
N PRO A 525 -10.17 1.63 18.64
CA PRO A 525 -10.39 1.90 20.07
C PRO A 525 -11.75 1.39 20.57
N ASP A 526 -11.93 0.07 20.62
CA ASP A 526 -13.19 -0.59 20.99
C ASP A 526 -13.27 -1.01 22.47
N VAL A 527 -12.23 -0.74 23.28
CA VAL A 527 -12.23 -0.99 24.72
C VAL A 527 -12.03 0.32 25.49
N LEU A 528 -13.05 0.73 26.24
CA LEU A 528 -12.96 1.81 27.23
C LEU A 528 -12.26 1.31 28.49
N LEU A 529 -11.17 1.97 28.89
CA LEU A 529 -10.42 1.65 30.10
C LEU A 529 -10.88 2.51 31.28
N ALA A 530 -11.05 3.81 31.06
CA ALA A 530 -11.51 4.76 32.06
C ALA A 530 -12.07 6.03 31.39
N SER A 531 -12.88 6.78 32.14
CA SER A 531 -13.47 8.05 31.70
C SER A 531 -13.49 9.05 32.85
N GLN A 532 -13.26 10.32 32.55
CA GLN A 532 -13.31 11.44 33.49
C GLN A 532 -14.12 12.59 32.92
N THR A 533 -14.78 13.35 33.78
CA THR A 533 -15.46 14.60 33.43
C THR A 533 -14.87 15.71 34.28
N LEU A 534 -14.33 16.73 33.62
CA LEU A 534 -13.57 17.81 34.24
C LEU A 534 -14.29 19.13 33.99
N ASN A 535 -14.34 19.99 35.00
CA ASN A 535 -14.87 21.34 34.85
C ASN A 535 -13.81 22.23 34.18
N VAL A 536 -14.19 22.91 33.11
CA VAL A 536 -13.36 23.86 32.38
C VAL A 536 -13.92 25.27 32.60
N LYS A 537 -13.12 26.17 33.17
CA LYS A 537 -13.50 27.56 33.33
C LYS A 537 -13.20 28.34 32.05
N GLU A 538 -13.82 29.51 31.91
CA GLU A 538 -13.43 30.47 30.88
C GLU A 538 -11.94 30.84 31.02
N GLY A 539 -11.22 30.86 29.89
CA GLY A 539 -9.79 31.12 29.83
C GLY A 539 -8.93 29.85 29.73
N GLU A 540 -7.62 30.03 29.71
CA GLU A 540 -6.63 28.93 29.67
C GLU A 540 -6.43 28.33 31.06
N GLN A 541 -6.38 27.01 31.14
CA GLN A 541 -6.10 26.27 32.36
C GLN A 541 -5.40 24.94 32.07
N MET A 542 -4.55 24.51 32.99
CA MET A 542 -3.92 23.19 32.94
C MET A 542 -4.80 22.15 33.65
N LEU A 543 -5.02 21.03 32.99
CA LEU A 543 -5.71 19.86 33.51
C LEU A 543 -4.70 18.74 33.76
N GLU A 544 -4.79 18.08 34.92
CA GLU A 544 -4.11 16.82 35.20
C GLU A 544 -5.10 15.66 35.08
N LEU A 545 -4.76 14.66 34.27
CA LEU A 545 -5.59 13.52 33.92
C LEU A 545 -4.95 12.26 34.52
N ILE A 546 -5.54 11.74 35.60
CA ILE A 546 -4.97 10.63 36.38
C ILE A 546 -5.88 9.41 36.26
N PHE A 547 -5.49 8.41 35.47
CA PHE A 547 -6.25 7.18 35.29
C PHE A 547 -5.66 6.05 36.12
N ASP A 548 -6.43 5.49 37.06
CA ASP A 548 -6.05 4.27 37.80
C ASP A 548 -6.21 3.02 36.92
N VAL A 549 -5.39 2.94 35.87
CA VAL A 549 -5.42 1.91 34.84
C VAL A 549 -4.03 1.30 34.71
N THR A 550 -3.95 -0.03 34.89
CA THR A 550 -2.72 -0.80 34.66
C THR A 550 -2.85 -1.63 33.39
N LEU A 551 -1.93 -1.43 32.43
CA LEU A 551 -1.85 -2.23 31.22
C LEU A 551 -1.07 -3.53 31.49
N THR A 552 -1.68 -4.67 31.15
CA THR A 552 -1.03 -5.99 31.28
C THR A 552 -0.02 -6.27 30.17
N HIS A 553 -0.16 -5.60 29.03
CA HIS A 553 0.70 -5.73 27.86
C HIS A 553 0.92 -4.34 27.24
N PRO A 554 2.07 -4.09 26.59
CA PRO A 554 2.26 -2.88 25.81
C PRO A 554 1.17 -2.73 24.75
N ALA A 555 0.64 -1.52 24.62
CA ALA A 555 -0.39 -1.21 23.65
C ALA A 555 -0.42 0.29 23.35
N TYR A 556 -0.91 0.62 22.16
CA TYR A 556 -1.34 1.97 21.89
C TYR A 556 -2.65 2.29 22.61
N VAL A 557 -2.63 3.38 23.37
CA VAL A 557 -3.81 3.97 24.01
C VAL A 557 -4.22 5.23 23.28
N PHE A 558 -5.52 5.47 23.30
CA PHE A 558 -6.18 6.66 22.77
C PHE A 558 -6.55 7.52 23.96
N LEU A 559 -5.87 8.64 24.14
CA LEU A 559 -6.30 9.67 25.07
C LEU A 559 -7.33 10.54 24.34
N VAL A 560 -8.61 10.21 24.51
CA VAL A 560 -9.73 10.76 23.77
C VAL A 560 -10.31 11.98 24.50
N PHE A 561 -10.46 13.07 23.77
CA PHE A 561 -11.17 14.27 24.16
C PHE A 561 -12.50 14.31 23.39
N LYS A 562 -13.63 14.25 24.10
CA LYS A 562 -14.96 14.34 23.49
C LYS A 562 -15.22 15.75 22.98
N ASP A 563 -15.94 15.83 21.86
CA ASP A 563 -16.31 17.09 21.20
C ASP A 563 -17.03 18.06 22.16
N ASN A 564 -16.55 19.30 22.17
CA ASN A 564 -17.17 20.42 22.86
C ASN A 564 -16.71 21.72 22.18
N SER A 565 -17.63 22.41 21.50
CA SER A 565 -17.32 23.63 20.73
C SER A 565 -16.83 24.80 21.59
N ASP A 566 -17.06 24.75 22.90
CA ASP A 566 -16.61 25.76 23.87
C ASP A 566 -15.18 25.51 24.37
N ILE A 567 -14.51 24.47 23.88
CA ILE A 567 -13.14 24.11 24.27
C ILE A 567 -12.20 24.20 23.07
N LEU A 568 -11.04 24.82 23.28
CA LEU A 568 -9.91 24.76 22.35
C LEU A 568 -8.82 23.85 22.93
N LEU A 569 -8.29 22.97 22.07
CA LEU A 569 -7.11 22.16 22.36
C LEU A 569 -5.86 22.75 21.68
N PRO A 570 -4.69 22.68 22.32
CA PRO A 570 -3.43 23.09 21.71
C PRO A 570 -2.84 21.97 20.85
N TYR A 571 -2.35 22.31 19.67
CA TYR A 571 -1.67 21.42 18.74
C TYR A 571 -0.27 21.95 18.45
N THR A 572 0.73 21.06 18.39
CA THR A 572 2.13 21.41 18.13
C THR A 572 2.57 20.96 16.75
N GLU A 573 3.45 21.72 16.11
CA GLU A 573 4.09 21.30 14.86
C GLU A 573 5.21 20.27 15.09
N GLN A 574 5.54 19.91 16.34
CA GLN A 574 6.47 18.82 16.62
C GLN A 574 5.88 17.47 16.18
N ARG A 575 6.62 16.74 15.35
CA ARG A 575 6.24 15.40 14.89
C ARG A 575 7.25 14.39 15.40
N VAL A 576 6.75 13.23 15.79
CA VAL A 576 7.56 12.19 16.41
C VAL A 576 7.15 10.83 15.84
N THR A 577 8.14 10.05 15.43
CA THR A 577 7.95 8.70 14.87
C THR A 577 7.07 7.85 15.79
N GLY A 578 6.01 7.26 15.23
CA GLY A 578 5.11 6.37 15.96
C GLY A 578 4.09 7.06 16.87
N LEU A 579 3.94 8.39 16.79
CA LEU A 579 2.89 9.15 17.49
C LEU A 579 2.07 9.98 16.51
N VAL A 580 0.75 9.99 16.67
CA VAL A 580 -0.16 10.72 15.79
C VAL A 580 -1.46 11.08 16.52
N SER A 581 -2.07 12.21 16.16
CA SER A 581 -3.44 12.51 16.58
C SER A 581 -4.45 11.92 15.59
N VAL A 582 -5.59 11.47 16.11
CA VAL A 582 -6.67 10.86 15.35
C VAL A 582 -8.02 11.44 15.75
N PHE A 583 -8.97 11.47 14.82
CA PHE A 583 -10.22 12.18 14.97
C PHE A 583 -11.40 11.28 14.61
N ASN A 584 -12.47 11.37 15.41
CA ASN A 584 -13.74 10.71 15.11
C ASN A 584 -14.64 11.67 14.33
N GLY A 585 -14.27 11.91 13.08
CA GLY A 585 -14.97 12.82 12.17
C GLY A 585 -15.85 12.11 11.14
N VAL A 586 -16.77 12.87 10.54
CA VAL A 586 -17.52 12.44 9.36
C VAL A 586 -16.68 12.66 8.10
N ASN A 587 -16.42 11.59 7.36
CA ASN A 587 -15.81 11.61 6.04
C ASN A 587 -16.71 10.89 5.04
N LYS A 588 -17.46 11.63 4.22
CA LYS A 588 -18.40 11.08 3.22
C LYS A 588 -17.76 10.14 2.18
N ALA A 589 -16.44 10.13 2.04
CA ALA A 589 -15.76 9.27 1.07
C ALA A 589 -15.41 7.88 1.62
N VAL A 590 -15.32 7.72 2.95
CA VAL A 590 -14.84 6.47 3.58
C VAL A 590 -15.55 6.16 4.92
N SER A 591 -15.82 7.18 5.75
CA SER A 591 -16.46 7.10 7.07
C SER A 591 -17.67 8.03 7.17
N ASN A 592 -18.80 7.62 6.61
CA ASN A 592 -19.98 8.48 6.46
C ASN A 592 -20.51 9.09 7.77
N TYR A 593 -20.25 8.44 8.91
CA TYR A 593 -20.76 8.85 10.22
C TYR A 593 -19.73 8.77 11.35
N GLY A 594 -18.43 8.71 11.05
CA GLY A 594 -17.39 8.45 12.07
C GLY A 594 -17.38 7.00 12.59
N LYS A 595 -18.23 6.13 12.04
CA LYS A 595 -18.37 4.73 12.41
C LYS A 595 -18.96 3.94 11.26
N GLN A 596 -18.72 2.63 11.26
CA GLN A 596 -19.48 1.69 10.45
C GLN A 596 -20.47 0.92 11.32
N ILE A 597 -21.69 0.76 10.81
CA ILE A 597 -22.72 -0.10 11.40
C ILE A 597 -23.21 -1.02 10.29
N PRO A 598 -22.71 -2.25 10.22
CA PRO A 598 -23.13 -3.21 9.21
C PRO A 598 -24.58 -3.66 9.41
N PRO A 599 -25.32 -3.96 8.34
CA PRO A 599 -26.58 -4.69 8.41
C PRO A 599 -26.42 -6.01 9.18
N LEU A 600 -27.53 -6.46 9.79
CA LEU A 600 -27.57 -7.77 10.45
C LEU A 600 -27.16 -8.88 9.48
N ASN A 601 -26.42 -9.86 9.97
CA ASN A 601 -25.97 -11.05 9.21
C ASN A 601 -25.00 -10.78 8.04
N MET A 602 -24.24 -9.67 8.05
CA MET A 602 -23.17 -9.42 7.07
C MET A 602 -21.82 -10.06 7.44
N GLY A 603 -21.65 -10.50 8.69
CA GLY A 603 -20.38 -11.06 9.16
C GLY A 603 -19.26 -10.03 9.27
N VAL A 604 -19.60 -8.75 9.47
CA VAL A 604 -18.68 -7.64 9.71
C VAL A 604 -19.02 -7.00 11.06
N GLU A 605 -18.01 -6.47 11.77
CA GLU A 605 -18.18 -5.85 13.08
C GLU A 605 -18.51 -4.35 12.98
N ALA A 606 -19.35 -3.83 13.89
CA ALA A 606 -19.53 -2.40 14.08
C ALA A 606 -18.35 -1.81 14.88
N PHE A 607 -17.82 -0.67 14.44
CA PHE A 607 -16.79 0.08 15.17
C PHE A 607 -16.66 1.53 14.69
N GLU A 608 -16.01 2.35 15.51
CA GLU A 608 -15.70 3.75 15.22
C GLU A 608 -14.42 3.90 14.39
N PHE A 609 -14.44 4.82 13.43
CA PHE A 609 -13.24 5.24 12.71
C PHE A 609 -12.58 6.41 13.43
N TRP A 610 -11.28 6.26 13.68
CA TRP A 610 -10.42 7.26 14.30
C TRP A 610 -9.26 7.51 13.34
N CYS A 611 -9.46 8.49 12.46
CA CYS A 611 -8.58 8.77 11.34
C CYS A 611 -7.74 10.02 11.62
N PRO A 612 -6.44 10.03 11.27
CA PRO A 612 -5.62 11.23 11.38
C PRO A 612 -6.01 12.28 10.33
N ALA A 613 -5.63 13.52 10.60
CA ALA A 613 -5.66 14.57 9.60
C ALA A 613 -4.46 14.44 8.63
N ARG A 614 -4.70 14.73 7.35
CA ARG A 614 -3.61 14.77 6.36
C ARG A 614 -2.74 16.00 6.58
N ARG A 615 -1.45 15.89 6.28
CA ARG A 615 -0.54 17.04 6.28
C ARG A 615 -1.02 18.11 5.27
N PRO A 616 -0.90 19.41 5.62
CA PRO A 616 -0.19 19.94 6.80
C PRO A 616 -0.94 19.84 8.15
N GLU A 617 -2.23 19.54 8.17
CA GLU A 617 -3.10 19.52 9.37
C GLU A 617 -2.88 18.33 10.34
N GLY A 618 -2.00 17.39 10.01
CA GLY A 618 -1.66 16.22 10.85
C GLY A 618 -0.74 16.55 12.03
N GLN A 619 -1.08 17.53 12.87
CA GLN A 619 -0.32 17.90 14.08
C GLN A 619 -0.62 16.97 15.27
N ASN A 620 0.27 16.92 16.27
CA ASN A 620 -0.01 16.23 17.55
C ASN A 620 -0.72 17.17 18.53
N ILE A 621 -1.54 16.61 19.43
CA ILE A 621 -2.11 17.34 20.55
C ILE A 621 -0.98 17.63 21.54
N LEU A 622 -0.77 18.91 21.88
CA LEU A 622 0.27 19.30 22.83
C LEU A 622 -0.11 18.83 24.23
N LEU A 623 0.64 17.87 24.74
CA LEU A 623 0.48 17.31 26.09
C LEU A 623 1.85 17.01 26.71
N ALA A 624 1.86 16.88 28.03
CA ALA A 624 3.01 16.42 28.81
C ALA A 624 2.61 15.23 29.70
N LEU A 625 3.62 14.51 30.19
CA LEU A 625 3.48 13.41 31.13
C LEU A 625 4.17 13.79 32.45
N SER A 626 3.58 13.41 33.59
CA SER A 626 4.24 13.60 34.90
C SER A 626 5.47 12.71 35.04
N GLU A 627 5.41 11.50 34.47
CA GLU A 627 6.50 10.53 34.44
C GLU A 627 7.06 10.40 33.02
N ARG A 628 8.38 10.20 32.92
CA ARG A 628 9.02 9.86 31.65
C ARG A 628 8.72 8.41 31.28
N ILE A 629 8.48 8.13 30.01
CA ILE A 629 8.23 6.78 29.51
C ILE A 629 9.28 6.37 28.47
N HIS A 630 9.68 5.09 28.50
CA HIS A 630 10.72 4.54 27.64
C HIS A 630 10.11 3.87 26.41
N ILE A 631 9.70 4.69 25.44
CA ILE A 631 9.03 4.24 24.21
C ILE A 631 9.93 4.31 22.97
N PHE A 632 11.21 4.65 23.13
CA PHE A 632 12.18 4.85 22.04
C PHE A 632 13.52 4.12 22.24
N ASP A 633 13.47 2.96 22.88
CA ASP A 633 14.65 2.23 23.34
C ASP A 633 15.58 1.79 22.20
N SER A 634 16.90 1.82 22.43
CA SER A 634 17.90 1.45 21.42
C SER A 634 17.88 -0.05 21.06
N SER A 635 17.32 -0.90 21.91
CA SER A 635 17.11 -2.32 21.61
C SER A 635 16.12 -2.56 20.46
N PHE A 636 15.28 -1.57 20.12
CA PHE A 636 14.38 -1.67 18.98
C PHE A 636 15.11 -1.75 17.63
N LEU A 637 16.32 -1.20 17.54
CA LEU A 637 17.14 -1.25 16.33
C LEU A 637 17.48 -2.67 15.85
N VAL A 638 17.31 -3.68 16.72
CA VAL A 638 17.65 -5.08 16.47
C VAL A 638 16.52 -6.06 16.84
N ASN A 639 15.32 -5.56 17.12
CA ASN A 639 14.20 -6.39 17.57
C ASN A 639 13.50 -7.16 16.44
N GLY A 640 13.83 -6.85 15.17
CA GLY A 640 13.27 -7.50 13.98
C GLY A 640 11.97 -6.90 13.46
N ILE A 641 11.56 -5.72 13.93
CA ILE A 641 10.35 -5.00 13.49
C ILE A 641 10.72 -3.59 13.04
N ASP A 642 10.52 -3.30 11.76
CA ASP A 642 11.04 -2.08 11.13
C ASP A 642 9.98 -0.95 11.03
N ARG A 643 9.00 -0.92 11.95
CA ARG A 643 7.88 0.05 11.96
C ARG A 643 7.09 0.02 13.27
N PRO A 644 6.24 1.02 13.55
CA PRO A 644 5.32 0.98 14.67
C PRO A 644 4.32 -0.18 14.57
N THR A 645 4.08 -0.86 15.70
CA THR A 645 3.11 -1.95 15.83
C THR A 645 2.38 -1.85 17.19
N VAL A 646 2.79 -2.62 18.20
CA VAL A 646 2.33 -2.50 19.60
C VAL A 646 3.11 -1.44 20.38
N SER A 647 4.28 -1.08 19.86
CA SER A 647 5.19 -0.02 20.30
C SER A 647 5.69 0.73 19.06
N THR A 648 6.50 1.77 19.25
CA THR A 648 7.10 2.55 18.15
C THR A 648 8.07 1.73 17.29
N ASN A 649 8.74 0.75 17.92
CA ASN A 649 9.89 0.01 17.36
C ASN A 649 10.94 0.93 16.72
N ALA A 650 11.13 2.12 17.28
CA ALA A 650 12.11 3.08 16.80
C ALA A 650 13.01 3.50 17.94
N TRP A 651 14.32 3.60 17.68
CA TRP A 651 15.14 4.49 18.48
C TRP A 651 14.88 5.93 18.03
N VAL A 652 14.72 6.83 18.98
CA VAL A 652 14.56 8.28 18.75
C VAL A 652 15.52 9.03 19.66
N ALA A 653 16.34 9.87 19.07
CA ALA A 653 17.28 10.73 19.79
C ALA A 653 16.54 11.79 20.61
N ASP A 654 17.14 12.23 21.71
CA ASP A 654 16.65 13.39 22.45
C ASP A 654 16.63 14.61 21.49
N PRO A 655 15.51 15.35 21.35
CA PRO A 655 15.44 16.53 20.50
C PRO A 655 16.49 17.61 20.81
N ALA A 656 17.06 17.61 22.02
CA ALA A 656 18.12 18.52 22.43
C ALA A 656 19.54 18.02 22.09
N ASP A 657 19.70 16.80 21.58
CA ASP A 657 21.00 16.25 21.18
C ASP A 657 21.47 16.86 19.85
N PRO A 658 22.51 17.72 19.84
CA PRO A 658 22.93 18.37 18.60
C PRO A 658 23.58 17.39 17.60
N HIS A 659 24.02 16.21 18.05
CA HIS A 659 24.75 15.24 17.25
C HIS A 659 24.28 13.80 17.50
N PRO A 660 23.04 13.45 17.11
CA PRO A 660 22.52 12.10 17.26
C PRO A 660 23.45 11.05 16.64
N ALA A 661 23.81 10.04 17.42
CA ALA A 661 24.71 8.99 16.98
C ALA A 661 24.37 7.63 17.60
N ILE A 662 24.61 6.57 16.84
CA ILE A 662 24.50 5.17 17.25
C ILE A 662 25.87 4.51 17.09
N GLU A 663 26.47 4.07 18.19
CA GLU A 663 27.71 3.29 18.21
C GLU A 663 27.37 1.81 18.38
N ILE A 664 27.85 1.00 17.45
CA ILE A 664 27.73 -0.46 17.45
C ILE A 664 29.10 -1.02 17.86
N VAL A 665 29.13 -1.85 18.89
CA VAL A 665 30.36 -2.40 19.47
C VAL A 665 30.31 -3.92 19.50
N TRP A 666 31.32 -4.58 18.96
CA TRP A 666 31.48 -6.03 19.03
C TRP A 666 32.64 -6.40 19.94
N ASN A 667 32.55 -7.57 20.60
CA ASN A 667 33.62 -8.08 21.47
C ASN A 667 34.89 -8.50 20.70
N LYS A 668 34.82 -8.59 19.38
CA LYS A 668 35.92 -8.97 18.49
C LYS A 668 35.75 -8.28 17.15
N LYS A 669 36.83 -8.12 16.40
CA LYS A 669 36.79 -7.57 15.03
C LYS A 669 35.81 -8.37 14.19
N GLN A 670 34.86 -7.66 13.60
CA GLN A 670 33.97 -8.19 12.59
C GLN A 670 34.52 -7.86 11.21
N LYS A 671 34.19 -8.72 10.25
CA LYS A 671 34.41 -8.48 8.83
C LYS A 671 33.06 -8.09 8.24
N ILE A 672 32.93 -6.85 7.76
CA ILE A 672 31.65 -6.26 7.36
C ILE A 672 31.72 -5.83 5.89
N LYS A 673 30.75 -6.25 5.07
CA LYS A 673 30.63 -5.83 3.67
C LYS A 673 29.38 -5.02 3.39
N ARG A 674 28.32 -5.23 4.18
CA ARG A 674 27.00 -4.61 3.95
C ARG A 674 26.41 -4.09 5.25
N LEU A 675 25.81 -2.89 5.17
CA LEU A 675 25.02 -2.28 6.23
C LEU A 675 23.69 -1.81 5.64
N ASP A 676 22.57 -2.20 6.25
CA ASP A 676 21.23 -1.73 5.87
C ASP A 676 20.65 -0.86 6.99
N LEU A 677 20.17 0.32 6.63
CA LEU A 677 19.51 1.27 7.53
C LEU A 677 18.04 1.46 7.14
N PHE A 678 17.15 1.36 8.13
CA PHE A 678 15.70 1.47 7.96
C PHE A 678 15.18 2.75 8.61
N PHE A 679 14.91 3.75 7.76
CA PHE A 679 14.46 5.09 8.13
C PHE A 679 12.94 5.21 8.15
N ASP A 680 12.43 6.20 8.88
CA ASP A 680 11.02 6.54 8.88
C ASP A 680 10.64 7.44 7.69
N THR A 681 9.94 6.85 6.72
CA THR A 681 9.27 7.58 5.62
C THR A 681 7.75 7.62 5.82
N ASP A 682 7.32 7.52 7.08
CA ASP A 682 5.92 7.53 7.48
C ASP A 682 5.09 6.43 6.81
N PHE A 683 5.06 5.26 7.45
CA PHE A 683 4.20 4.15 7.02
C PHE A 683 2.69 4.42 7.26
N ASP A 684 2.31 5.54 7.87
CA ASP A 684 0.91 5.93 8.08
C ASP A 684 0.38 6.78 6.92
N HIS A 685 1.25 7.59 6.29
CA HIS A 685 0.90 8.43 5.15
C HIS A 685 0.76 7.60 3.86
N PRO A 686 -0.35 7.71 3.11
CA PRO A 686 -0.72 6.77 2.06
C PRO A 686 0.06 6.91 0.74
N MET A 687 0.65 8.07 0.46
CA MET A 687 1.42 8.36 -0.77
C MET A 687 0.70 7.97 -2.07
N GLU A 688 -0.52 8.46 -2.29
CA GLU A 688 -1.25 8.17 -3.53
C GLU A 688 -0.44 8.53 -4.78
N SER A 689 -0.33 7.61 -5.73
CA SER A 689 0.57 7.81 -6.86
C SER A 689 0.13 8.89 -7.87
N VAL A 690 -1.18 9.16 -7.94
CA VAL A 690 -1.79 10.13 -8.87
C VAL A 690 -3.00 10.82 -8.23
N LEU A 691 -3.46 11.91 -8.87
CA LEU A 691 -4.65 12.70 -8.52
C LEU A 691 -4.56 13.49 -7.21
N MET A 692 -4.08 12.87 -6.14
CA MET A 692 -3.85 13.54 -4.86
C MET A 692 -2.45 14.14 -4.86
N THR A 693 -2.32 15.36 -4.35
CA THR A 693 -1.04 16.05 -4.21
C THR A 693 -0.43 15.84 -2.83
N HIS A 694 0.88 15.96 -2.74
CA HIS A 694 1.64 15.91 -1.49
C HIS A 694 2.33 17.25 -1.21
N PRO A 695 2.24 17.79 0.02
CA PRO A 695 2.91 19.04 0.35
C PRO A 695 4.43 18.89 0.45
N GLU A 696 4.93 17.68 0.71
CA GLU A 696 6.35 17.39 0.80
C GLU A 696 6.86 16.50 -0.35
N ARG A 697 8.11 16.74 -0.76
CA ARG A 697 8.88 15.80 -1.62
C ARG A 697 9.66 14.77 -0.80
N VAL A 698 10.08 15.15 0.41
CA VAL A 698 10.79 14.27 1.35
C VAL A 698 9.92 14.16 2.60
N MET A 699 9.70 12.94 3.08
CA MET A 699 8.87 12.73 4.26
C MET A 699 9.50 13.39 5.49
N PRO A 700 8.72 14.10 6.33
CA PRO A 700 9.27 14.89 7.43
C PRO A 700 10.14 14.13 8.43
N PHE A 701 9.90 12.82 8.59
CA PHE A 701 10.62 11.94 9.50
C PHE A 701 11.92 11.37 8.92
N CYS A 702 12.13 11.49 7.61
CA CYS A 702 13.24 10.84 6.93
C CYS A 702 14.55 11.60 7.21
N ILE A 703 15.52 10.92 7.81
CA ILE A 703 16.87 11.45 7.99
C ILE A 703 17.51 11.68 6.62
N GLN A 704 17.92 12.91 6.34
CA GLN A 704 18.49 13.31 5.06
C GLN A 704 20.02 13.22 5.02
N GLU A 705 20.68 13.41 6.17
CA GLU A 705 22.14 13.42 6.27
C GLU A 705 22.62 12.45 7.35
N TYR A 706 23.55 11.56 6.97
CA TYR A 706 24.19 10.64 7.89
C TYR A 706 25.56 10.17 7.40
N LYS A 707 26.40 9.72 8.33
CA LYS A 707 27.75 9.22 8.10
C LYS A 707 27.96 7.91 8.84
N ILE A 708 28.72 7.00 8.23
CA ILE A 708 29.19 5.76 8.85
C ILE A 708 30.69 5.90 9.09
N LEU A 709 31.12 5.71 10.33
CA LEU A 709 32.50 5.82 10.75
C LEU A 709 33.01 4.50 11.32
N ASP A 710 34.30 4.21 11.15
CA ASP A 710 34.96 3.09 11.81
C ASP A 710 35.34 3.41 13.27
N GLY A 711 35.97 2.44 13.95
CA GLY A 711 36.41 2.59 15.34
C GLY A 711 37.54 3.61 15.56
N GLU A 712 38.19 4.08 14.49
CA GLU A 712 39.23 5.13 14.52
C GLU A 712 38.64 6.52 14.21
N GLY A 713 37.36 6.60 13.84
CA GLY A 713 36.68 7.83 13.45
C GLY A 713 36.86 8.20 11.97
N ASN A 714 37.38 7.30 11.13
CA ASN A 714 37.44 7.53 9.68
C ASN A 714 36.05 7.35 9.07
N ILE A 715 35.69 8.23 8.13
CA ILE A 715 34.41 8.12 7.40
C ILE A 715 34.51 6.99 6.37
N LEU A 716 33.67 5.98 6.54
CA LEU A 716 33.52 4.85 5.61
C LEU A 716 32.48 5.15 4.52
N TYR A 717 31.44 5.91 4.86
CA TYR A 717 30.36 6.27 3.96
C TYR A 717 29.67 7.56 4.43
N GLU A 718 29.24 8.40 3.49
CA GLU A 718 28.47 9.61 3.77
C GLU A 718 27.30 9.70 2.80
N LYS A 719 26.12 10.03 3.33
CA LYS A 719 24.91 10.29 2.56
C LYS A 719 24.39 11.67 2.87
N ARG A 720 24.07 12.40 1.80
CA ARG A 720 23.33 13.65 1.83
C ARG A 720 22.06 13.52 0.98
N ASN A 721 21.04 14.30 1.30
CA ASN A 721 19.75 14.31 0.61
C ASN A 721 19.10 12.91 0.52
N ASN A 722 19.16 12.13 1.60
CA ASN A 722 18.39 10.90 1.68
C ASN A 722 16.88 11.19 1.74
N TYR A 723 16.11 10.42 0.99
CA TYR A 723 14.66 10.42 1.02
C TYR A 723 14.11 8.99 1.03
N LYS A 724 14.98 7.98 1.09
CA LYS A 724 14.64 6.56 0.96
C LYS A 724 14.42 5.92 2.32
N THR A 725 13.43 5.04 2.38
CA THR A 725 13.11 4.20 3.55
C THR A 725 14.24 3.25 3.90
N VAL A 726 14.78 2.54 2.91
CA VAL A 726 15.88 1.59 3.09
C VAL A 726 17.11 2.08 2.35
N ASN A 727 18.23 2.21 3.07
CA ASN A 727 19.54 2.44 2.46
C ASN A 727 20.44 1.22 2.69
N THR A 728 20.66 0.45 1.62
CA THR A 728 21.66 -0.61 1.58
C THR A 728 23.00 -0.05 1.15
N ILE A 729 23.97 -0.12 2.04
CA ILE A 729 25.34 0.34 1.85
C ILE A 729 26.22 -0.89 1.64
N ILE A 730 26.84 -0.99 0.47
CA ILE A 730 27.83 -2.02 0.16
C ILE A 730 29.21 -1.36 0.16
N PHE A 731 30.07 -1.74 1.11
CA PHE A 731 31.43 -1.20 1.18
C PHE A 731 32.28 -1.77 0.03
N ASP A 732 33.15 -0.97 -0.58
CA ASP A 732 34.02 -1.40 -1.68
C ASP A 732 34.95 -2.56 -1.28
N ARG A 733 35.44 -2.51 -0.04
CA ARG A 733 36.23 -3.55 0.62
C ARG A 733 35.56 -3.95 1.94
N PHE A 734 35.91 -5.12 2.46
CA PHE A 734 35.48 -5.49 3.80
C PHE A 734 36.08 -4.49 4.80
N VAL A 735 35.24 -4.04 5.73
CA VAL A 735 35.62 -3.22 6.87
C VAL A 735 35.91 -4.18 8.02
N GLU A 736 37.13 -4.16 8.53
CA GLU A 736 37.55 -4.97 9.68
C GLU A 736 37.62 -4.09 10.93
N THR A 737 36.59 -4.16 11.77
CA THR A 737 36.46 -3.25 12.92
C THR A 737 35.73 -3.91 14.08
N GLU A 738 36.01 -3.46 15.29
CA GLU A 738 35.25 -3.80 16.51
C GLU A 738 34.10 -2.82 16.75
N ARG A 739 34.04 -1.74 15.95
CA ARG A 739 33.12 -0.64 16.16
C ARG A 739 32.71 0.03 14.86
N LEU A 740 31.43 0.38 14.77
CA LEU A 740 30.90 1.31 13.77
C LEU A 740 30.10 2.40 14.47
N THR A 741 30.20 3.63 13.98
CA THR A 741 29.36 4.74 14.43
C THR A 741 28.51 5.26 13.28
N ILE A 742 27.21 5.36 13.48
CA ILE A 742 26.26 6.01 12.58
C ILE A 742 25.96 7.38 13.19
N SER A 743 26.51 8.43 12.61
CA SER A 743 26.21 9.82 12.99
C SER A 743 25.18 10.39 12.04
N MET A 744 24.19 11.11 12.55
CA MET A 744 23.08 11.64 11.75
C MET A 744 22.66 13.03 12.24
N GLU A 745 21.90 13.73 11.43
CA GLU A 745 21.24 14.98 11.81
C GLU A 745 19.75 14.74 12.07
N HIS A 746 19.16 15.61 12.90
CA HIS A 746 17.70 15.69 12.99
C HIS A 746 17.11 16.06 11.60
N PRO A 747 16.05 15.37 11.13
CA PRO A 747 15.40 15.72 9.86
C PRO A 747 14.98 17.19 9.76
N SER A 748 14.60 17.80 10.89
CA SER A 748 14.38 19.24 11.03
C SER A 748 14.37 19.65 12.51
N ALA A 749 14.29 20.95 12.80
CA ALA A 749 14.09 21.45 14.17
C ALA A 749 12.75 21.01 14.82
N LYS A 750 11.82 20.45 14.03
CA LYS A 750 10.49 20.03 14.48
C LYS A 750 10.36 18.50 14.62
N VAL A 751 11.38 17.75 14.20
CA VAL A 751 11.31 16.30 14.09
C VAL A 751 12.65 15.71 14.56
N PRO A 752 12.68 14.95 15.66
CA PRO A 752 13.91 14.33 16.14
C PRO A 752 14.39 13.21 15.20
N ALA A 753 15.65 12.82 15.35
CA ALA A 753 16.25 11.79 14.52
C ALA A 753 15.75 10.44 15.01
N ALA A 754 15.28 9.61 14.09
CA ALA A 754 14.70 8.32 14.39
C ALA A 754 15.18 7.25 13.41
N LEU A 755 15.35 6.04 13.90
CA LEU A 755 15.72 4.89 13.10
C LEU A 755 14.99 3.64 13.60
N PHE A 756 14.40 2.88 12.67
CA PHE A 756 13.67 1.66 13.02
C PHE A 756 14.59 0.48 13.21
N ALA A 757 15.54 0.26 12.30
CA ALA A 757 16.42 -0.91 12.35
C ALA A 757 17.78 -0.68 11.69
N ILE A 758 18.74 -1.47 12.13
CA ILE A 758 20.07 -1.62 11.53
C ILE A 758 20.32 -3.11 11.31
N ARG A 759 20.82 -3.48 10.13
CA ARG A 759 21.28 -4.84 9.83
C ARG A 759 22.68 -4.80 9.26
N CYS A 760 23.55 -5.69 9.73
CA CYS A 760 24.97 -5.68 9.39
C CYS A 760 25.41 -7.07 8.93
N TYR A 761 26.04 -7.18 7.76
CA TYR A 761 26.37 -8.45 7.14
C TYR A 761 27.82 -8.53 6.70
N ALA A 762 28.34 -9.76 6.79
CA ALA A 762 29.72 -10.08 6.47
C ALA A 762 30.05 -9.86 4.99
#